data_AF-A0A950LC45-F1
#
_entry.id   AF-A0A950LC45-F1
#
_cell.length_a   1.000
_cell.length_b   1.000
_cell.length_c   1.000
_cell.angle_alpha   90.00
_cell.angle_beta   90.00
_cell.angle_gamma   90.00
#
_symmetry.space_group_name_H-M   'P 1'
#
loop_
_entity.id
_entity.type
_entity.pdbx_description
1 polymer ?
#
loop_
_entity_poly.entity_id
_entity_poly.type
_entity_poly.pdbx_seq_one_letter_code
_entity_poly.pdbx_strand_id
1 'polypeptide(L)'
;MPQSAREMLRLPGRAPVLWATFDPDWYRRTYPDARDAAPEAALDFYLDRGQRLGHAPNRVFDERWYLRRYPDVAEAVRAGDWESGFDHYCRQGFASRSPHWLYDDGFYRKRYGDLADDLLAASGFVNRYDHYLKHGNPEGRRAHPLFDPGFYIAHLQDEELRAEAEKVPFIHYLLCLESREWAQPEPPPSPYFDPAWYRERYPAIDEAIRRGEWLGALHHYTCNDAPSEFDPNPLFSESWYCERYEDVNGALRRGEIRNGYEHFLAHGVAELRSPSASVDLKYYVKTHPTVARDVANRVAPDAFAHLVCIGLPQGLRTAPDSQDELPPEPQTKTLIRSRARSLLPLYGRNPLRFDVEGTPELSVIMVLHNAFAVTMMALASLRDNFPGGIELILVDSGSTDETRHITRFVTGAKVLQFVHNIGYLRACNAALRGVSAEAVLYLNNDVELAPGAIKAALARLRSDPTIGAVGGKIIRTHGLLQEAGGIIWRDGSTSGYLRDASPLAPEANFVRDVDYCSAVFLLVRTSLLKSLEGFDEEFAPAYYEDTDLCVRIAEAGFRVVYDPAIVVHHLEYGSARSARDSEMQIARGRQVFAQKHFNYLLSRHRQIPGWSVFTRTPPSDAVRLLFIEDRIPVRMLGSGFVRSNDLVRTIAGLGCDITIFPTNAESADIATIYADLPDTAEIMHDKSLADFPAFMAERAGYYDVIWIARTHNMEKLAPALEPKAGGARIVLDTEAIAALRSAERAAIEGSPFAFDEALRAEFVSVPLTRSLVAVSESEAEILRRLGFDDVAVIGHLCEPRPTGRAWGERAGMLFLGAMHKPDAPNLDSLAWFVDQVLPLVEEELGWETQLTIAGFVGDQVALDRFAEHARITLAGPVTDPVRLYDTHRVFIAPTRFAAGVPYKVHEAAAHGLPVVATELLRAQLGWSDGVELLSAASSDARGFADRIVRLHRDEALWQRVREGALLRVEAENGAEQYARAVRAVLNRGATPARVIPFQKRA
;
A
#
# COMPACT_ATOMS: atom_id res chain seq x y z
N MET A 1 -16.45 11.24 -50.55
CA MET A 1 -16.85 10.44 -51.72
C MET A 1 -16.49 8.99 -51.43
N PRO A 2 -17.45 8.06 -51.34
CA PRO A 2 -17.16 6.64 -51.41
C PRO A 2 -16.99 6.26 -52.89
N GLN A 3 -15.74 6.13 -53.33
CA GLN A 3 -15.38 5.79 -54.70
C GLN A 3 -14.37 4.64 -54.68
N SER A 4 -14.43 3.77 -55.67
CA SER A 4 -13.50 2.64 -55.80
C SER A 4 -12.06 3.10 -56.03
N ALA A 5 -11.08 2.22 -55.79
CA ALA A 5 -9.69 2.49 -56.12
C ALA A 5 -9.52 2.91 -57.60
N ARG A 6 -10.29 2.30 -58.52
CA ARG A 6 -10.28 2.65 -59.95
C ARG A 6 -10.77 4.07 -60.23
N GLU A 7 -11.72 4.57 -59.43
CA GLU A 7 -12.28 5.91 -59.58
C GLU A 7 -11.40 6.98 -58.93
N MET A 8 -10.74 6.66 -57.81
CA MET A 8 -9.93 7.60 -57.03
C MET A 8 -8.48 7.72 -57.51
N LEU A 9 -7.85 6.60 -57.87
CA LEU A 9 -6.42 6.52 -58.11
C LEU A 9 -6.04 7.14 -59.46
N ARG A 10 -5.10 8.09 -59.47
CA ARG A 10 -4.59 8.76 -60.68
C ARG A 10 -3.08 8.97 -60.61
N LEU A 11 -2.46 9.21 -61.77
CA LEU A 11 -1.06 9.63 -61.86
C LEU A 11 -0.81 10.99 -61.17
N PRO A 12 0.45 11.31 -60.81
CA PRO A 12 0.81 12.56 -60.14
C PRO A 12 0.27 13.81 -60.86
N GLY A 13 -0.26 14.76 -60.10
CA GLY A 13 -0.85 16.00 -60.61
C GLY A 13 -2.29 15.88 -61.11
N ARG A 14 -2.89 14.68 -61.14
CA ARG A 14 -4.29 14.45 -61.55
C ARG A 14 -5.16 13.80 -60.45
N ALA A 15 -4.59 13.41 -59.32
CA ALA A 15 -5.30 12.77 -58.22
C ALA A 15 -6.07 13.78 -57.35
N PRO A 16 -7.27 13.43 -56.84
CA PRO A 16 -8.05 14.32 -55.98
C PRO A 16 -7.48 14.45 -54.56
N VAL A 17 -6.73 13.45 -54.09
CA VAL A 17 -6.12 13.36 -52.75
C VAL A 17 -4.74 12.74 -52.82
N LEU A 18 -3.84 13.12 -51.90
CA LEU A 18 -2.43 12.71 -51.99
C LEU A 18 -2.23 11.21 -51.80
N TRP A 19 -2.95 10.59 -50.86
CA TRP A 19 -2.85 9.14 -50.63
C TRP A 19 -3.44 8.28 -51.76
N ALA A 20 -4.23 8.87 -52.67
CA ALA A 20 -4.72 8.22 -53.90
C ALA A 20 -3.93 8.65 -55.15
N THR A 21 -2.67 9.05 -54.98
CA THR A 21 -1.75 9.28 -56.10
C THR A 21 -0.96 7.99 -56.37
N PHE A 22 -1.02 7.46 -57.58
CA PHE A 22 -0.18 6.33 -57.98
C PHE A 22 1.25 6.82 -58.20
N ASP A 23 2.24 6.18 -57.56
CA ASP A 23 3.65 6.51 -57.71
C ASP A 23 4.31 5.47 -58.65
N PRO A 24 4.35 5.72 -59.98
CA PRO A 24 4.85 4.75 -60.95
C PRO A 24 6.34 4.45 -60.76
N ASP A 25 7.13 5.41 -60.27
CA ASP A 25 8.57 5.20 -60.09
C ASP A 25 8.84 4.30 -58.88
N TRP A 26 8.13 4.54 -57.78
CA TRP A 26 8.19 3.68 -56.61
C TRP A 26 7.61 2.29 -56.91
N TYR A 27 6.48 2.21 -57.60
CA TYR A 27 5.80 0.94 -57.90
C TYR A 27 6.68 0.01 -58.73
N ARG A 28 7.36 0.54 -59.77
CA ARG A 28 8.26 -0.22 -60.64
C ARG A 28 9.53 -0.70 -59.93
N ARG A 29 10.02 0.07 -58.94
CA ARG A 29 11.14 -0.36 -58.09
C ARG A 29 10.73 -1.45 -57.11
N THR A 30 9.52 -1.36 -56.57
CA THR A 30 9.01 -2.24 -55.52
C THR A 30 8.51 -3.58 -56.06
N TYR A 31 7.82 -3.59 -57.19
CA TYR A 31 7.20 -4.79 -57.76
C TYR A 31 7.86 -5.19 -59.08
N PRO A 32 8.60 -6.31 -59.12
CA PRO A 32 9.31 -6.78 -60.32
C PRO A 32 8.41 -6.93 -61.55
N ASP A 33 7.14 -7.32 -61.36
CA ASP A 33 6.17 -7.57 -62.44
C ASP A 33 5.83 -6.33 -63.28
N ALA A 34 6.10 -5.13 -62.77
CA ALA A 34 5.82 -3.88 -63.46
C ALA A 34 7.09 -3.10 -63.84
N ARG A 35 8.29 -3.66 -63.59
CA ARG A 35 9.58 -2.94 -63.65
C ARG A 35 9.80 -2.14 -64.95
N ASP A 36 9.44 -2.73 -66.09
CA ASP A 36 9.69 -2.14 -67.42
C ASP A 36 8.45 -1.44 -68.03
N ALA A 37 7.34 -1.36 -67.29
CA ALA A 37 6.11 -0.73 -67.78
C ALA A 37 6.25 0.81 -67.86
N ALA A 38 5.60 1.41 -68.85
CA ALA A 38 5.36 2.86 -68.86
C ALA A 38 4.44 3.25 -67.69
N PRO A 39 4.49 4.51 -67.17
CA PRO A 39 3.70 4.94 -66.01
C PRO A 39 2.20 4.61 -66.09
N GLU A 40 1.56 4.87 -67.23
CA GLU A 40 0.16 4.56 -67.47
C GLU A 40 -0.10 3.05 -67.47
N ALA A 41 0.78 2.27 -68.12
CA ALA A 41 0.67 0.82 -68.16
C ALA A 41 0.90 0.17 -66.78
N ALA A 42 1.73 0.77 -65.93
CA ALA A 42 1.92 0.33 -64.55
C ALA A 42 0.68 0.59 -63.68
N LEU A 43 0.00 1.73 -63.89
CA LEU A 43 -1.28 2.03 -63.24
C LEU A 43 -2.38 1.06 -63.67
N ASP A 44 -2.50 0.81 -64.98
CA ASP A 44 -3.46 -0.16 -65.51
C ASP A 44 -3.18 -1.56 -64.95
N PHE A 45 -1.92 -1.98 -64.91
CA PHE A 45 -1.52 -3.25 -64.31
C PHE A 45 -1.90 -3.33 -62.82
N TYR A 46 -1.70 -2.26 -62.05
CA TYR A 46 -2.12 -2.22 -60.65
C TYR A 46 -3.64 -2.41 -60.52
N LEU A 47 -4.42 -1.65 -61.27
CA LEU A 47 -5.89 -1.66 -61.22
C LEU A 47 -6.47 -2.99 -61.71
N ASP A 48 -5.82 -3.66 -62.66
CA ASP A 48 -6.31 -4.92 -63.24
C ASP A 48 -5.78 -6.15 -62.52
N ARG A 49 -4.62 -6.09 -61.86
CA ARG A 49 -4.02 -7.28 -61.24
C ARG A 49 -3.26 -6.98 -59.96
N GLY A 50 -2.46 -5.91 -59.91
CA GLY A 50 -1.58 -5.62 -58.77
C GLY A 50 -2.31 -5.49 -57.44
N GLN A 51 -3.46 -4.82 -57.39
CA GLN A 51 -4.23 -4.69 -56.16
C GLN A 51 -4.66 -6.05 -55.58
N ARG A 52 -5.04 -7.01 -56.43
CA ARG A 52 -5.39 -8.39 -56.02
C ARG A 52 -4.18 -9.24 -55.62
N LEU A 53 -2.98 -8.83 -56.01
CA LEU A 53 -1.72 -9.43 -55.57
C LEU A 53 -1.24 -8.88 -54.22
N GLY A 54 -2.01 -7.99 -53.59
CA GLY A 54 -1.61 -7.31 -52.35
C GLY A 54 -0.52 -6.28 -52.57
N HIS A 55 -0.43 -5.69 -53.77
CA HIS A 55 0.44 -4.55 -54.02
C HIS A 55 -0.18 -3.28 -53.42
N ALA A 56 0.67 -2.37 -52.93
CA ALA A 56 0.27 -1.02 -52.61
C ALA A 56 0.46 -0.11 -53.84
N PRO A 57 -0.37 0.94 -54.02
CA PRO A 57 -0.27 1.84 -55.17
C PRO A 57 0.82 2.91 -55.02
N ASN A 58 1.30 3.15 -53.80
CA ASN A 58 2.30 4.15 -53.45
C ASN A 58 2.89 3.83 -52.06
N ARG A 59 3.92 4.59 -51.66
CA ARG A 59 4.61 4.46 -50.36
C ARG A 59 3.81 4.91 -49.14
N VAL A 60 2.73 5.67 -49.34
CA VAL A 60 1.96 6.29 -48.24
C VAL A 60 0.72 5.48 -47.86
N PHE A 61 0.56 4.29 -48.44
CA PHE A 61 -0.43 3.30 -48.06
C PHE A 61 0.26 1.93 -47.95
N ASP A 62 0.10 1.24 -46.82
CA ASP A 62 0.70 -0.08 -46.62
C ASP A 62 -0.37 -1.17 -46.63
N GLU A 63 -0.52 -1.83 -47.77
CA GLU A 63 -1.50 -2.90 -47.99
C GLU A 63 -1.33 -4.07 -47.00
N ARG A 64 -0.10 -4.50 -46.75
CA ARG A 64 0.17 -5.66 -45.90
C ARG A 64 -0.08 -5.35 -44.43
N TRP A 65 0.31 -4.17 -43.98
CA TRP A 65 0.04 -3.72 -42.63
C TRP A 65 -1.45 -3.46 -42.42
N TYR A 66 -2.13 -2.81 -43.37
CA TYR A 66 -3.55 -2.48 -43.27
C TYR A 66 -4.43 -3.72 -43.08
N LEU A 67 -4.20 -4.78 -43.88
CA LEU A 67 -4.94 -6.04 -43.75
C LEU A 67 -4.59 -6.77 -42.43
N ARG A 68 -3.36 -6.68 -41.94
CA ARG A 68 -3.00 -7.25 -40.63
C ARG A 68 -3.63 -6.50 -39.47
N ARG A 69 -3.68 -5.17 -39.53
CA ARG A 69 -4.26 -4.32 -38.48
C ARG A 69 -5.79 -4.46 -38.41
N TYR A 70 -6.44 -4.74 -39.54
CA TYR A 70 -7.89 -4.85 -39.64
C TYR A 70 -8.32 -6.24 -40.18
N PRO A 71 -8.37 -7.27 -39.30
CA PRO A 71 -8.73 -8.64 -39.69
C PRO A 71 -10.10 -8.76 -40.35
N ASP A 72 -11.06 -7.90 -39.98
CA ASP A 72 -12.38 -7.78 -40.61
C ASP A 72 -12.26 -7.44 -42.10
N VAL A 73 -11.35 -6.54 -42.44
CA VAL A 73 -11.07 -6.16 -43.83
C VAL A 73 -10.35 -7.28 -44.57
N ALA A 74 -9.37 -7.93 -43.93
CA ALA A 74 -8.66 -9.06 -44.51
C ALA A 74 -9.57 -10.25 -44.84
N GLU A 75 -10.60 -10.49 -44.02
CA GLU A 75 -11.63 -11.48 -44.31
C GLU A 75 -12.52 -11.06 -45.49
N ALA A 76 -12.99 -9.81 -45.52
CA ALA A 76 -13.82 -9.29 -46.61
C ALA A 76 -13.08 -9.28 -47.97
N VAL A 77 -11.78 -8.95 -47.99
CA VAL A 77 -10.94 -9.06 -49.20
C VAL A 77 -10.81 -10.51 -49.66
N ARG A 78 -10.61 -11.47 -48.74
CA ARG A 78 -10.57 -12.91 -49.08
C ARG A 78 -11.92 -13.44 -49.58
N ALA A 79 -13.02 -12.89 -49.09
CA ALA A 79 -14.38 -13.21 -49.53
C ALA A 79 -14.71 -12.61 -50.91
N GLY A 80 -13.91 -11.66 -51.40
CA GLY A 80 -14.11 -10.98 -52.68
C GLY A 80 -15.04 -9.77 -52.59
N ASP A 81 -15.39 -9.30 -51.39
CA ASP A 81 -16.22 -8.10 -51.18
C ASP A 81 -15.47 -6.82 -51.59
N TRP A 82 -14.13 -6.85 -51.51
CA TRP A 82 -13.23 -5.77 -51.91
C TRP A 82 -12.07 -6.32 -52.72
N GLU A 83 -11.58 -5.54 -53.70
CA GLU A 83 -10.47 -5.95 -54.57
C GLU A 83 -9.11 -5.96 -53.85
N SER A 84 -8.97 -5.13 -52.81
CA SER A 84 -7.77 -4.96 -51.97
C SER A 84 -8.11 -4.20 -50.70
N GLY A 85 -7.19 -4.15 -49.74
CA GLY A 85 -7.25 -3.26 -48.59
C GLY A 85 -7.31 -1.78 -49.00
N PHE A 86 -6.58 -1.40 -50.05
CA PHE A 86 -6.65 -0.06 -50.62
C PHE A 86 -8.03 0.29 -51.22
N ASP A 87 -8.69 -0.65 -51.91
CA ASP A 87 -10.05 -0.44 -52.42
C ASP A 87 -11.06 -0.28 -51.27
N HIS A 88 -10.94 -1.09 -50.23
CA HIS A 88 -11.73 -0.90 -49.01
C HIS A 88 -11.45 0.48 -48.37
N TYR A 89 -10.19 0.90 -48.29
CA TYR A 89 -9.84 2.21 -47.73
C TYR A 89 -10.47 3.36 -48.54
N CYS A 90 -10.38 3.33 -49.88
CA CYS A 90 -11.00 4.34 -50.74
C CYS A 90 -12.52 4.46 -50.54
N ARG A 91 -13.21 3.33 -50.34
CA ARG A 91 -14.68 3.30 -50.27
C ARG A 91 -15.22 3.56 -48.86
N GLN A 92 -14.54 3.05 -47.84
CA GLN A 92 -15.04 3.05 -46.46
C GLN A 92 -13.96 3.38 -45.42
N GLY A 93 -12.77 2.78 -45.54
CA GLY A 93 -11.75 2.89 -44.50
C GLY A 93 -11.22 4.30 -44.25
N PHE A 94 -11.22 5.18 -45.26
CA PHE A 94 -10.73 6.55 -45.15
C PHE A 94 -11.40 7.38 -44.04
N ALA A 95 -12.61 7.00 -43.60
CA ALA A 95 -13.34 7.71 -42.56
C ALA A 95 -12.88 7.39 -41.14
N SER A 96 -12.29 6.21 -40.88
CA SER A 96 -12.08 5.73 -39.50
C SER A 96 -10.88 4.81 -39.30
N ARG A 97 -10.14 4.46 -40.35
CA ARG A 97 -9.00 3.54 -40.29
C ARG A 97 -7.71 4.27 -40.62
N SER A 98 -6.61 3.89 -39.99
CA SER A 98 -5.27 4.35 -40.36
C SER A 98 -4.81 3.59 -41.62
N PRO A 99 -4.25 4.25 -42.64
CA PRO A 99 -3.79 3.60 -43.87
C PRO A 99 -2.33 3.12 -43.85
N HIS A 100 -1.55 3.51 -42.84
CA HIS A 100 -0.10 3.31 -42.84
C HIS A 100 0.43 3.13 -41.41
N TRP A 101 1.43 2.26 -41.22
CA TRP A 101 1.98 1.88 -39.91
C TRP A 101 2.61 3.04 -39.13
N LEU A 102 3.04 4.08 -39.83
CA LEU A 102 3.63 5.30 -39.26
C LEU A 102 2.62 6.47 -39.16
N TYR A 103 1.32 6.19 -39.22
CA TYR A 103 0.24 7.17 -39.01
C TYR A 103 -0.87 6.59 -38.13
N ASP A 104 -1.20 7.27 -37.04
CA ASP A 104 -2.28 6.93 -36.12
C ASP A 104 -3.35 8.03 -36.10
N ASP A 105 -4.54 7.74 -36.64
CA ASP A 105 -5.62 8.72 -36.73
C ASP A 105 -6.13 9.15 -35.35
N GLY A 106 -6.18 8.22 -34.39
CA GLY A 106 -6.63 8.49 -33.02
C GLY A 106 -5.69 9.43 -32.28
N PHE A 107 -4.38 9.20 -32.39
CA PHE A 107 -3.33 10.05 -31.85
C PHE A 107 -3.36 11.43 -32.49
N TYR A 108 -3.44 11.50 -33.83
CA TYR A 108 -3.45 12.77 -34.57
C TYR A 108 -4.69 13.60 -34.20
N ARG A 109 -5.87 12.98 -34.11
CA ARG A 109 -7.12 13.63 -33.68
C ARG A 109 -7.05 14.15 -32.25
N LYS A 110 -6.53 13.35 -31.30
CA LYS A 110 -6.43 13.75 -29.89
C LYS A 110 -5.48 14.93 -29.69
N ARG A 111 -4.42 15.01 -30.51
CA ARG A 111 -3.37 16.02 -30.39
C ARG A 111 -3.73 17.35 -31.05
N TYR A 112 -4.44 17.32 -32.18
CA TYR A 112 -4.81 18.51 -32.97
C TYR A 112 -6.34 18.67 -32.98
N GLY A 113 -6.87 19.22 -31.88
CA GLY A 113 -8.31 19.42 -31.66
C GLY A 113 -8.95 20.46 -32.58
N ASP A 114 -8.15 21.19 -33.37
CA ASP A 114 -8.56 22.09 -34.45
C ASP A 114 -9.13 21.36 -35.68
N LEU A 115 -9.08 20.03 -35.71
CA LEU A 115 -9.44 19.18 -36.85
C LEU A 115 -10.68 18.29 -36.55
N ALA A 116 -11.78 18.90 -36.12
CA ALA A 116 -13.09 18.24 -36.08
C ALA A 116 -13.55 17.89 -37.50
N ASP A 117 -14.33 16.81 -37.67
CA ASP A 117 -14.71 16.28 -39.00
C ASP A 117 -15.41 17.34 -39.88
N ASP A 118 -16.23 18.20 -39.26
CA ASP A 118 -16.94 19.28 -39.96
C ASP A 118 -15.99 20.38 -40.48
N LEU A 119 -14.92 20.69 -39.74
CA LEU A 119 -13.90 21.68 -40.10
C LEU A 119 -12.94 21.17 -41.18
N LEU A 120 -12.62 19.88 -41.18
CA LEU A 120 -11.83 19.22 -42.23
C LEU A 120 -12.55 19.25 -43.58
N ALA A 121 -13.85 18.93 -43.58
CA ALA A 121 -14.69 18.95 -44.78
C ALA A 121 -14.86 20.38 -45.32
N ALA A 122 -15.09 21.36 -44.45
CA ALA A 122 -15.18 22.78 -44.83
C ALA A 122 -13.87 23.32 -45.43
N SER A 123 -12.73 22.74 -45.03
CA SER A 123 -11.39 23.10 -45.49
C SER A 123 -10.93 22.30 -46.73
N GLY A 124 -11.79 21.48 -47.31
CA GLY A 124 -11.53 20.74 -48.55
C GLY A 124 -10.64 19.50 -48.41
N PHE A 125 -10.43 18.98 -47.19
CA PHE A 125 -9.74 17.71 -46.96
C PHE A 125 -10.72 16.55 -46.90
N VAL A 126 -10.32 15.41 -47.48
CA VAL A 126 -11.17 14.20 -47.47
C VAL A 126 -11.15 13.51 -46.11
N ASN A 127 -10.02 13.54 -45.41
CA ASN A 127 -9.85 13.05 -44.06
C ASN A 127 -8.59 13.66 -43.42
N ARG A 128 -8.33 13.31 -42.16
CA ARG A 128 -7.13 13.75 -41.41
C ARG A 128 -5.83 13.30 -42.06
N TYR A 129 -5.81 12.12 -42.70
CA TYR A 129 -4.61 11.65 -43.38
C TYR A 129 -4.27 12.50 -44.61
N ASP A 130 -5.27 12.90 -45.40
CA ASP A 130 -5.09 13.84 -46.51
C ASP A 130 -4.59 15.21 -46.02
N HIS A 131 -5.16 15.72 -44.92
CA HIS A 131 -4.64 16.92 -44.26
C HIS A 131 -3.19 16.73 -43.79
N TYR A 132 -2.87 15.61 -43.15
CA TYR A 132 -1.52 15.32 -42.69
C TYR A 132 -0.53 15.31 -43.85
N LEU A 133 -0.81 14.61 -44.95
CA LEU A 133 0.12 14.56 -46.08
C LEU A 133 0.33 15.93 -46.73
N LYS A 134 -0.73 16.77 -46.84
CA LYS A 134 -0.68 18.09 -47.50
C LYS A 134 -0.05 19.19 -46.62
N HIS A 135 -0.37 19.19 -45.33
CA HIS A 135 -0.01 20.26 -44.40
C HIS A 135 0.73 19.75 -43.17
N GLY A 136 0.21 18.71 -42.52
CA GLY A 136 0.79 18.22 -41.27
C GLY A 136 2.25 17.77 -41.40
N ASN A 137 2.59 17.06 -42.48
CA ASN A 137 3.94 16.60 -42.75
C ASN A 137 4.89 17.79 -43.02
N PRO A 138 4.61 18.71 -43.98
CA PRO A 138 5.43 19.91 -44.15
C PRO A 138 5.54 20.81 -42.91
N GLU A 139 4.52 20.85 -42.06
CA GLU A 139 4.53 21.61 -40.79
C GLU A 139 5.29 20.89 -39.67
N GLY A 140 5.78 19.66 -39.88
CA GLY A 140 6.44 18.86 -38.86
C GLY A 140 5.51 18.37 -37.75
N ARG A 141 4.19 18.26 -38.00
CA ARG A 141 3.22 17.72 -37.04
C ARG A 141 3.51 16.23 -36.78
N ARG A 142 3.46 15.82 -35.52
CA ARG A 142 3.54 14.41 -35.11
C ARG A 142 2.25 13.67 -35.42
N ALA A 143 2.33 12.59 -36.20
CA ALA A 143 1.18 11.74 -36.51
C ALA A 143 1.27 10.30 -35.98
N HIS A 144 2.33 9.96 -35.26
CA HIS A 144 2.47 8.68 -34.59
C HIS A 144 3.27 8.87 -33.28
N PRO A 145 2.99 8.13 -32.20
CA PRO A 145 3.74 8.26 -30.94
C PRO A 145 5.25 8.05 -31.09
N LEU A 146 5.65 7.10 -31.95
CA LEU A 146 7.05 6.71 -32.18
C LEU A 146 7.79 7.50 -33.26
N PHE A 147 7.16 8.51 -33.87
CA PHE A 147 7.80 9.38 -34.86
C PHE A 147 7.60 10.84 -34.50
N ASP A 148 8.71 11.51 -34.16
CA ASP A 148 8.77 12.91 -33.83
C ASP A 148 9.64 13.62 -34.88
N PRO A 149 9.04 14.35 -35.85
CA PRO A 149 9.78 15.01 -36.91
C PRO A 149 10.91 15.91 -36.41
N GLY A 150 10.67 16.70 -35.35
CA GLY A 150 11.67 17.60 -34.80
C GLY A 150 12.85 16.85 -34.20
N PHE A 151 12.56 15.77 -33.46
CA PHE A 151 13.60 14.90 -32.90
C PHE A 151 14.41 14.20 -34.00
N TYR A 152 13.72 13.62 -34.99
CA TYR A 152 14.34 12.95 -36.12
C TYR A 152 15.30 13.87 -36.90
N ILE A 153 14.84 15.07 -37.29
CA ILE A 153 15.63 16.08 -38.02
C ILE A 153 16.87 16.49 -37.21
N ALA A 154 16.71 16.68 -35.89
CA ALA A 154 17.82 17.06 -35.01
C ALA A 154 18.93 15.99 -34.91
N HIS A 155 18.61 14.72 -35.20
CA HIS A 155 19.57 13.61 -35.15
C HIS A 155 20.20 13.26 -36.50
N LEU A 156 19.75 13.89 -37.60
CA LEU A 156 20.44 13.81 -38.88
C LEU A 156 21.77 14.55 -38.79
N GLN A 157 22.88 13.89 -39.14
CA GLN A 157 24.23 14.48 -39.05
C GLN A 157 24.55 15.40 -40.24
N ASP A 158 23.98 15.12 -41.40
CA ASP A 158 24.22 15.84 -42.65
C ASP A 158 23.26 17.03 -42.81
N GLU A 159 23.80 18.22 -43.12
CA GLU A 159 23.03 19.46 -43.25
C GLU A 159 22.10 19.48 -44.47
N GLU A 160 22.49 18.84 -45.57
CA GLU A 160 21.70 18.75 -46.79
C GLU A 160 20.49 17.82 -46.58
N LEU A 161 20.73 16.65 -45.98
CA LEU A 161 19.66 15.74 -45.57
C LEU A 161 18.71 16.40 -44.55
N ARG A 162 19.25 17.21 -43.63
CA ARG A 162 18.42 17.95 -42.67
C ARG A 162 17.50 18.94 -43.38
N ALA A 163 18.01 19.71 -44.34
CA ALA A 163 17.23 20.68 -45.11
C ALA A 163 16.16 20.02 -46.01
N GLU A 164 16.40 18.80 -46.48
CA GLU A 164 15.39 18.00 -47.18
C GLU A 164 14.32 17.46 -46.23
N ALA A 165 14.74 16.92 -45.08
CA ALA A 165 13.85 16.40 -44.05
C ALA A 165 12.94 17.48 -43.46
N GLU A 166 13.40 18.74 -43.34
CA GLU A 166 12.57 19.87 -42.87
C GLU A 166 11.36 20.16 -43.76
N LYS A 167 11.40 19.78 -45.05
CA LYS A 167 10.30 20.04 -45.99
C LYS A 167 9.20 18.99 -45.90
N VAL A 168 9.56 17.73 -45.70
CA VAL A 168 8.64 16.58 -45.74
C VAL A 168 9.17 15.41 -44.87
N PRO A 169 9.31 15.60 -43.54
CA PRO A 169 10.02 14.68 -42.65
C PRO A 169 9.53 13.24 -42.70
N PHE A 170 8.22 13.01 -42.80
CA PHE A 170 7.63 11.68 -42.91
C PHE A 170 8.06 10.97 -44.21
N ILE A 171 7.98 11.68 -45.34
CA ILE A 171 8.36 11.12 -46.64
C ILE A 171 9.86 10.92 -46.71
N HIS A 172 10.64 11.87 -46.18
CA HIS A 172 12.09 11.77 -46.10
C HIS A 172 12.51 10.52 -45.29
N TYR A 173 11.92 10.30 -44.12
CA TYR A 173 12.22 9.10 -43.31
C TYR A 173 11.92 7.79 -44.07
N LEU A 174 10.78 7.70 -44.76
CA LEU A 174 10.46 6.53 -45.59
C LEU A 174 11.45 6.33 -46.74
N LEU A 175 11.83 7.40 -47.43
CA LEU A 175 12.85 7.36 -48.49
C LEU A 175 14.19 6.87 -47.96
N CYS A 176 14.60 7.30 -46.76
CA CYS A 176 15.82 6.83 -46.13
C CYS A 176 15.78 5.32 -45.83
N LEU A 177 14.67 4.80 -45.33
CA LEU A 177 14.51 3.36 -45.06
C LEU A 177 14.55 2.54 -46.36
N GLU A 178 13.98 3.07 -47.45
CA GLU A 178 13.96 2.43 -48.76
C GLU A 178 15.34 2.43 -49.45
N SER A 179 16.06 3.56 -49.42
CA SER A 179 17.34 3.71 -50.14
C SER A 179 18.47 2.91 -49.50
N ARG A 180 18.43 2.73 -48.18
CA ARG A 180 19.49 2.07 -47.39
C ARG A 180 20.87 2.74 -47.51
N GLU A 181 20.93 3.95 -48.06
CA GLU A 181 22.16 4.71 -48.36
C GLU A 181 22.68 5.50 -47.15
N TRP A 182 21.99 5.44 -46.01
CA TRP A 182 22.44 6.11 -44.79
C TRP A 182 23.67 5.42 -44.19
N ALA A 183 24.65 6.21 -43.75
CA ALA A 183 25.80 5.73 -43.01
C ALA A 183 25.33 5.19 -41.63
N GLN A 184 25.39 3.86 -41.44
CA GLN A 184 25.38 3.11 -40.15
C GLN A 184 25.51 4.04 -38.89
N PRO A 185 24.53 4.20 -37.93
CA PRO A 185 23.22 3.56 -37.64
C PRO A 185 21.93 4.38 -38.03
N GLU A 186 20.74 3.73 -38.01
CA GLU A 186 19.45 4.33 -38.40
C GLU A 186 19.15 5.51 -37.47
N PRO A 187 18.82 6.72 -37.99
CA PRO A 187 18.56 7.87 -37.14
C PRO A 187 17.35 7.62 -36.23
N PRO A 188 17.44 7.94 -34.93
CA PRO A 188 16.37 7.64 -33.99
C PRO A 188 15.12 8.47 -34.33
N PRO A 189 13.96 7.82 -34.52
CA PRO A 189 12.74 8.46 -35.02
C PRO A 189 12.02 9.27 -33.94
N SER A 190 12.28 8.99 -32.65
CA SER A 190 11.73 9.71 -31.50
C SER A 190 12.50 9.35 -30.22
N PRO A 191 12.28 10.06 -29.10
CA PRO A 191 12.80 9.65 -27.79
C PRO A 191 12.28 8.29 -27.29
N TYR A 192 11.23 7.74 -27.94
CA TYR A 192 10.51 6.56 -27.46
C TYR A 192 10.94 5.27 -28.18
N PHE A 193 11.88 5.34 -29.13
CA PHE A 193 12.37 4.16 -29.85
C PHE A 193 13.84 4.32 -30.21
N ASP A 194 14.65 3.32 -29.86
CA ASP A 194 16.09 3.32 -30.15
C ASP A 194 16.41 2.25 -31.20
N PRO A 195 16.54 2.61 -32.49
CA PRO A 195 16.76 1.65 -33.56
C PRO A 195 18.16 1.01 -33.51
N ALA A 196 19.16 1.70 -32.95
CA ALA A 196 20.51 1.15 -32.85
C ALA A 196 20.54 0.05 -31.78
N TRP A 197 20.02 0.36 -30.59
CA TRP A 197 19.89 -0.62 -29.52
C TRP A 197 18.99 -1.79 -29.91
N TYR A 198 17.86 -1.53 -30.59
CA TYR A 198 16.94 -2.58 -31.01
C TYR A 198 17.62 -3.62 -31.92
N ARG A 199 18.45 -3.16 -32.87
CA ARG A 199 19.18 -4.04 -33.78
C ARG A 199 20.29 -4.82 -33.09
N GLU A 200 20.96 -4.19 -32.13
CA GLU A 200 21.96 -4.86 -31.29
C GLU A 200 21.32 -5.94 -30.40
N ARG A 201 20.17 -5.63 -29.79
CA ARG A 201 19.42 -6.53 -28.91
C ARG A 201 18.85 -7.73 -29.65
N TYR A 202 18.44 -7.56 -30.90
CA TYR A 202 17.79 -8.58 -31.72
C TYR A 202 18.56 -8.89 -33.03
N PRO A 203 19.70 -9.62 -32.99
CA PRO A 203 20.56 -9.87 -34.15
C PRO A 203 19.86 -10.56 -35.34
N ALA A 204 18.91 -11.45 -35.06
CA ALA A 204 18.14 -12.13 -36.11
C ALA A 204 17.27 -11.15 -36.91
N ILE A 205 16.72 -10.11 -36.25
CA ILE A 205 15.93 -9.07 -36.90
C ILE A 205 16.83 -8.12 -37.68
N ASP A 206 17.98 -7.78 -37.13
CA ASP A 206 19.01 -7.01 -37.84
C ASP A 206 19.46 -7.70 -39.14
N GLU A 207 19.62 -9.02 -39.13
CA GLU A 207 19.86 -9.80 -40.36
C GLU A 207 18.68 -9.73 -41.35
N ALA A 208 17.44 -9.89 -40.88
CA ALA A 208 16.24 -9.79 -41.71
C ALA A 208 16.09 -8.40 -42.37
N ILE A 209 16.41 -7.32 -41.64
CA ILE A 209 16.46 -5.95 -42.19
C ILE A 209 17.50 -5.88 -43.30
N ARG A 210 18.73 -6.39 -43.09
CA ARG A 210 19.77 -6.41 -44.13
C ARG A 210 19.32 -7.19 -45.37
N ARG A 211 18.59 -8.30 -45.21
CA ARG A 211 18.09 -9.12 -46.32
C ARG A 211 16.96 -8.50 -47.14
N GLY A 212 16.34 -7.40 -46.68
CA GLY A 212 15.20 -6.81 -47.41
C GLY A 212 13.82 -7.16 -46.85
N GLU A 213 13.75 -7.97 -45.79
CA GLU A 213 12.48 -8.44 -45.25
C GLU A 213 11.72 -7.33 -44.50
N TRP A 214 12.46 -6.39 -43.90
CA TRP A 214 11.92 -5.22 -43.21
C TRP A 214 12.61 -3.95 -43.71
N LEU A 215 11.87 -2.84 -43.79
CA LEU A 215 12.39 -1.53 -44.17
C LEU A 215 13.39 -0.97 -43.15
N GLY A 216 13.20 -1.23 -41.86
CA GLY A 216 14.03 -0.74 -40.77
C GLY A 216 13.61 -1.31 -39.42
N ALA A 217 14.28 -0.88 -38.35
CA ALA A 217 14.01 -1.36 -36.99
C ALA A 217 12.62 -0.94 -36.50
N LEU A 218 12.25 0.31 -36.71
CA LEU A 218 10.92 0.81 -36.33
C LEU A 218 9.82 0.07 -37.10
N HIS A 219 10.01 -0.14 -38.40
CA HIS A 219 9.05 -0.86 -39.24
C HIS A 219 8.85 -2.30 -38.75
N HIS A 220 9.91 -3.02 -38.38
CA HIS A 220 9.75 -4.33 -37.73
C HIS A 220 8.96 -4.21 -36.42
N TYR A 221 9.32 -3.27 -35.54
CA TYR A 221 8.67 -3.13 -34.24
C TYR A 221 7.17 -2.86 -34.34
N THR A 222 6.75 -2.02 -35.29
CA THR A 222 5.33 -1.68 -35.51
C THR A 222 4.54 -2.75 -36.25
N CYS A 223 5.20 -3.62 -37.03
CA CYS A 223 4.55 -4.52 -37.98
C CYS A 223 4.75 -6.02 -37.73
N ASN A 224 5.55 -6.43 -36.73
CA ASN A 224 5.74 -7.84 -36.38
C ASN A 224 4.47 -8.46 -35.75
N ASP A 225 4.40 -9.79 -35.80
CA ASP A 225 3.25 -10.59 -35.37
C ASP A 225 3.30 -10.98 -33.88
N ALA A 226 4.45 -10.80 -33.20
CA ALA A 226 4.68 -11.17 -31.79
C ALA A 226 5.18 -9.96 -30.97
N PRO A 227 4.36 -8.91 -30.82
CA PRO A 227 4.80 -7.59 -30.37
C PRO A 227 5.25 -7.51 -28.91
N SER A 228 4.85 -8.47 -28.08
CA SER A 228 5.26 -8.56 -26.67
C SER A 228 6.61 -9.25 -26.46
N GLU A 229 7.22 -9.79 -27.52
CA GLU A 229 8.55 -10.41 -27.45
C GLU A 229 9.69 -9.37 -27.65
N PHE A 230 9.34 -8.14 -28.02
CA PHE A 230 10.30 -7.12 -28.41
C PHE A 230 10.15 -5.87 -27.55
N ASP A 231 11.24 -5.49 -26.90
CA ASP A 231 11.36 -4.23 -26.17
C ASP A 231 11.77 -3.12 -27.17
N PRO A 232 11.23 -1.90 -27.06
CA PRO A 232 11.48 -0.80 -28.00
C PRO A 232 12.76 0.00 -27.73
N ASN A 233 13.27 -0.06 -26.50
CA ASN A 233 14.41 0.70 -26.00
C ASN A 233 14.90 0.08 -24.67
N PRO A 234 16.11 0.40 -24.17
CA PRO A 234 16.65 -0.22 -22.95
C PRO A 234 15.93 0.15 -21.64
N LEU A 235 15.01 1.13 -21.66
CA LEU A 235 14.35 1.65 -20.46
C LEU A 235 12.96 1.04 -20.23
N PHE A 236 12.45 0.26 -21.19
CA PHE A 236 11.17 -0.41 -21.11
C PHE A 236 11.35 -1.92 -21.23
N SER A 237 10.58 -2.69 -20.47
CA SER A 237 10.54 -4.15 -20.57
C SER A 237 9.10 -4.63 -20.66
N GLU A 238 8.73 -5.27 -21.77
CA GLU A 238 7.39 -5.81 -22.02
C GLU A 238 6.98 -6.82 -20.95
N SER A 239 7.83 -7.80 -20.67
CA SER A 239 7.55 -8.84 -19.67
C SER A 239 7.37 -8.23 -18.28
N TRP A 240 8.30 -7.39 -17.84
CA TRP A 240 8.25 -6.77 -16.53
C TRP A 240 7.04 -5.86 -16.38
N TYR A 241 6.75 -5.04 -17.38
CA TYR A 241 5.65 -4.09 -17.34
C TYR A 241 4.29 -4.80 -17.29
N CYS A 242 4.10 -5.84 -18.11
CA CYS A 242 2.88 -6.64 -18.08
C CYS A 242 2.75 -7.45 -16.78
N GLU A 243 3.83 -8.02 -16.24
CA GLU A 243 3.83 -8.69 -14.94
C GLU A 243 3.49 -7.74 -13.78
N ARG A 244 3.97 -6.49 -13.85
CA ARG A 244 3.78 -5.49 -12.80
C ARG A 244 2.35 -4.93 -12.75
N TYR A 245 1.70 -4.79 -13.91
CA TYR A 245 0.41 -4.12 -14.09
C TYR A 245 -0.64 -5.08 -14.68
N GLU A 246 -1.41 -5.72 -13.80
CA GLU A 246 -2.39 -6.75 -14.18
C GLU A 246 -3.54 -6.20 -15.06
N ASP A 247 -3.88 -4.92 -14.93
CA ASP A 247 -4.84 -4.25 -15.82
C ASP A 247 -4.36 -4.24 -17.29
N VAL A 248 -3.06 -4.03 -17.50
CA VAL A 248 -2.40 -4.07 -18.81
C VAL A 248 -2.33 -5.50 -19.35
N ASN A 249 -1.91 -6.45 -18.51
CA ASN A 249 -1.88 -7.87 -18.85
C ASN A 249 -3.27 -8.39 -19.25
N GLY A 250 -4.30 -7.97 -18.51
CA GLY A 250 -5.69 -8.29 -18.81
C GLY A 250 -6.16 -7.73 -20.16
N ALA A 251 -5.85 -6.46 -20.45
CA ALA A 251 -6.18 -5.83 -21.74
C ALA A 251 -5.45 -6.50 -22.91
N LEU A 252 -4.18 -6.89 -22.72
CA LEU A 252 -3.39 -7.61 -23.72
C LEU A 252 -4.01 -8.98 -24.04
N ARG A 253 -4.40 -9.76 -23.04
CA ARG A 253 -5.07 -11.07 -23.23
C ARG A 253 -6.42 -10.96 -23.93
N ARG A 254 -7.14 -9.84 -23.75
CA ARG A 254 -8.40 -9.56 -24.46
C ARG A 254 -8.20 -9.02 -25.88
N GLY A 255 -6.96 -8.72 -26.28
CA GLY A 255 -6.65 -8.13 -27.58
C GLY A 255 -7.06 -6.67 -27.72
N GLU A 256 -7.27 -5.96 -26.60
CA GLU A 256 -7.62 -4.53 -26.57
C GLU A 256 -6.43 -3.63 -26.89
N ILE A 257 -5.23 -4.09 -26.54
CA ILE A 257 -3.94 -3.44 -26.82
C ILE A 257 -3.02 -4.45 -27.51
N ARG A 258 -2.10 -3.95 -28.36
CA ARG A 258 -1.12 -4.74 -29.09
C ARG A 258 -0.02 -5.27 -28.19
N ASN A 259 0.50 -4.44 -27.29
CA ASN A 259 1.54 -4.79 -26.32
C ASN A 259 1.54 -3.82 -25.13
N GLY A 260 2.34 -4.10 -24.10
CA GLY A 260 2.45 -3.26 -22.91
C GLY A 260 2.96 -1.87 -23.22
N TYR A 261 3.84 -1.72 -24.22
CA TYR A 261 4.39 -0.43 -24.61
C TYR A 261 3.36 0.52 -25.22
N GLU A 262 2.41 0.00 -26.02
CA GLU A 262 1.29 0.80 -26.54
C GLU A 262 0.51 1.43 -25.39
N HIS A 263 0.17 0.63 -24.36
CA HIS A 263 -0.47 1.14 -23.16
C HIS A 263 0.42 2.16 -22.43
N PHE A 264 1.71 1.87 -22.27
CA PHE A 264 2.65 2.78 -21.60
C PHE A 264 2.66 4.17 -22.27
N LEU A 265 2.75 4.24 -23.60
CA LEU A 265 2.73 5.52 -24.32
C LEU A 265 1.37 6.22 -24.28
N ALA A 266 0.27 5.46 -24.34
CA ALA A 266 -1.08 6.03 -24.34
C ALA A 266 -1.51 6.56 -22.96
N HIS A 267 -1.09 5.88 -21.89
CA HIS A 267 -1.56 6.09 -20.52
C HIS A 267 -0.44 6.08 -19.49
N GLY A 268 0.44 5.06 -19.53
CA GLY A 268 1.43 4.81 -18.48
C GLY A 268 2.39 5.98 -18.21
N VAL A 269 2.83 6.70 -19.25
CA VAL A 269 3.69 7.88 -19.09
C VAL A 269 2.97 9.00 -18.32
N ALA A 270 1.71 9.28 -18.65
CA ALA A 270 0.92 10.32 -17.96
C ALA A 270 0.58 9.92 -16.52
N GLU A 271 0.41 8.62 -16.27
CA GLU A 271 0.18 8.05 -14.94
C GLU A 271 1.47 7.86 -14.12
N LEU A 272 2.63 8.21 -14.69
CA LEU A 272 3.96 8.02 -14.12
C LEU A 272 4.23 6.55 -13.72
N ARG A 273 3.73 5.58 -14.50
CA ARG A 273 4.03 4.17 -14.28
C ARG A 273 5.51 3.89 -14.56
N SER A 274 6.12 3.05 -13.74
CA SER A 274 7.47 2.54 -13.99
C SER A 274 7.49 1.69 -15.26
N PRO A 275 8.34 1.98 -16.27
CA PRO A 275 8.43 1.21 -17.52
C PRO A 275 9.30 -0.06 -17.40
N SER A 276 10.16 -0.13 -16.38
CA SER A 276 11.04 -1.27 -16.10
C SER A 276 11.50 -1.24 -14.64
N ALA A 277 12.22 -2.27 -14.20
CA ALA A 277 12.77 -2.33 -12.83
C ALA A 277 13.81 -1.21 -12.54
N SER A 278 14.48 -0.68 -13.57
CA SER A 278 15.54 0.33 -13.42
C SER A 278 15.03 1.77 -13.53
N VAL A 279 13.72 1.97 -13.77
CA VAL A 279 13.12 3.28 -13.97
C VAL A 279 11.83 3.39 -13.18
N ASP A 280 11.78 4.36 -12.25
CA ASP A 280 10.57 4.76 -11.54
C ASP A 280 10.26 6.22 -11.88
N LEU A 281 9.25 6.45 -12.73
CA LEU A 281 8.88 7.79 -13.18
C LEU A 281 8.31 8.65 -12.05
N LYS A 282 7.65 8.07 -11.05
CA LYS A 282 7.17 8.82 -9.87
C LYS A 282 8.35 9.33 -9.05
N TYR A 283 9.32 8.45 -8.79
CA TYR A 283 10.55 8.83 -8.12
C TYR A 283 11.33 9.89 -8.91
N TYR A 284 11.48 9.67 -10.22
CA TYR A 284 12.24 10.56 -11.10
C TYR A 284 11.68 11.99 -11.08
N VAL A 285 10.36 12.14 -11.27
CA VAL A 285 9.67 13.45 -11.24
C VAL A 285 9.74 14.08 -9.85
N LYS A 286 9.54 13.29 -8.79
CA LYS A 286 9.56 13.79 -7.40
C LYS A 286 10.94 14.28 -6.97
N THR A 287 11.99 13.57 -7.37
CA THR A 287 13.37 13.81 -6.90
C THR A 287 14.06 14.94 -7.66
N HIS A 288 13.62 15.23 -8.89
CA HIS A 288 14.23 16.24 -9.75
C HIS A 288 13.20 17.34 -10.08
N PRO A 289 13.13 18.43 -9.29
CA PRO A 289 12.14 19.49 -9.47
C PRO A 289 12.16 20.16 -10.84
N THR A 290 13.29 20.08 -11.57
CA THR A 290 13.42 20.60 -12.94
C THR A 290 12.54 19.85 -13.92
N VAL A 291 12.26 18.56 -13.72
CA VAL A 291 11.46 17.73 -14.64
C VAL A 291 10.08 18.33 -14.84
N ALA A 292 9.37 18.67 -13.76
CA ALA A 292 8.03 19.26 -13.83
C ALA A 292 8.04 20.61 -14.55
N ARG A 293 9.06 21.44 -14.29
CA ARG A 293 9.24 22.75 -14.94
C ARG A 293 9.51 22.59 -16.44
N ASP A 294 10.40 21.67 -16.80
CA ASP A 294 10.86 21.50 -18.17
C ASP A 294 9.76 20.85 -19.03
N VAL A 295 8.94 19.96 -18.46
CA VAL A 295 7.71 19.46 -19.11
C VAL A 295 6.66 20.58 -19.25
N ALA A 296 6.43 21.38 -18.21
CA ALA A 296 5.47 22.51 -18.28
C ALA A 296 5.88 23.57 -19.32
N ASN A 297 7.18 23.82 -19.44
CA ASN A 297 7.76 24.74 -20.43
C ASN A 297 7.94 24.11 -21.82
N ARG A 298 7.47 22.87 -22.04
CA ARG A 298 7.56 22.13 -23.30
C ARG A 298 9.00 21.92 -23.81
N VAL A 299 9.97 21.90 -22.90
CA VAL A 299 11.36 21.49 -23.21
C VAL A 299 11.41 19.99 -23.52
N ALA A 300 10.62 19.19 -22.78
CA ALA A 300 10.34 17.80 -23.09
C ALA A 300 8.82 17.57 -23.11
N PRO A 301 8.29 16.68 -23.95
CA PRO A 301 6.85 16.45 -24.06
C PRO A 301 6.25 15.77 -22.82
N ASP A 302 7.05 14.98 -22.10
CA ASP A 302 6.66 14.26 -20.89
C ASP A 302 7.88 13.85 -20.06
N ALA A 303 7.64 13.24 -18.90
CA ALA A 303 8.68 12.83 -17.96
C ALA A 303 9.60 11.72 -18.52
N PHE A 304 9.10 10.84 -19.38
CA PHE A 304 9.91 9.76 -19.97
C PHE A 304 10.83 10.31 -21.07
N ALA A 305 10.33 11.19 -21.94
CA ALA A 305 11.17 11.90 -22.90
C ALA A 305 12.19 12.82 -22.20
N HIS A 306 11.81 13.46 -21.09
CA HIS A 306 12.75 14.22 -20.26
C HIS A 306 13.86 13.31 -19.69
N LEU A 307 13.49 12.12 -19.20
CA LEU A 307 14.45 11.11 -18.75
C LEU A 307 15.44 10.74 -19.86
N VAL A 308 14.94 10.39 -21.05
CA VAL A 308 15.77 9.97 -22.18
C VAL A 308 16.71 11.08 -22.66
N CYS A 309 16.17 12.28 -22.92
CA CYS A 309 16.91 13.34 -23.60
C CYS A 309 17.76 14.21 -22.67
N ILE A 310 17.42 14.29 -21.38
CA ILE A 310 18.04 15.22 -20.43
C ILE A 310 18.58 14.47 -19.22
N GLY A 311 17.74 13.62 -18.61
CA GLY A 311 18.06 12.90 -17.39
C GLY A 311 19.28 11.99 -17.52
N LEU A 312 19.23 11.07 -18.47
CA LEU A 312 20.30 10.10 -18.70
C LEU A 312 21.62 10.79 -19.09
N PRO A 313 21.66 11.75 -20.05
CA PRO A 313 22.89 12.50 -20.34
C PRO A 313 23.47 13.27 -19.15
N GLN A 314 22.64 13.73 -18.22
CA GLN A 314 23.09 14.43 -17.00
C GLN A 314 23.41 13.48 -15.84
N GLY A 315 23.19 12.18 -15.99
CA GLY A 315 23.37 11.20 -14.92
C GLY A 315 22.36 11.35 -13.78
N LEU A 316 21.15 11.86 -14.06
CA LEU A 316 20.08 11.95 -13.06
C LEU A 316 19.59 10.56 -12.66
N ARG A 317 19.18 10.42 -11.40
CA ARG A 317 18.77 9.13 -10.83
C ARG A 317 17.42 8.70 -11.37
N THR A 318 17.33 7.53 -11.99
CA THR A 318 16.13 7.07 -12.71
C THR A 318 15.16 6.27 -11.86
N ALA A 319 15.66 5.74 -10.74
CA ALA A 319 14.92 5.00 -9.73
C ALA A 319 15.60 5.25 -8.37
N PRO A 320 14.94 4.93 -7.24
CA PRO A 320 15.64 4.79 -5.97
C PRO A 320 16.80 3.81 -6.15
N ASP A 321 17.90 4.00 -5.43
CA ASP A 321 18.97 3.00 -5.40
C ASP A 321 18.31 1.64 -5.07
N SER A 322 18.52 0.64 -5.93
CA SER A 322 18.02 -0.72 -5.69
C SER A 322 18.51 -1.13 -4.32
N GLN A 323 17.62 -1.15 -3.31
CA GLN A 323 17.92 -1.32 -1.87
C GLN A 323 19.42 -1.24 -1.61
N ASP A 324 19.97 -0.03 -1.40
CA ASP A 324 21.38 0.17 -1.05
C ASP A 324 21.87 -1.05 -0.28
N GLU A 325 22.79 -1.84 -0.85
CA GLU A 325 23.45 -2.90 -0.08
C GLU A 325 24.00 -2.19 1.15
N LEU A 326 23.37 -2.44 2.30
CA LEU A 326 23.73 -1.75 3.54
C LEU A 326 25.23 -1.94 3.72
N PRO A 327 25.97 -0.87 4.07
CA PRO A 327 27.42 -0.94 4.12
C PRO A 327 27.84 -2.12 5.01
N PRO A 328 28.78 -2.98 4.57
CA PRO A 328 29.15 -4.18 5.30
C PRO A 328 29.44 -3.88 6.76
N GLU A 329 28.98 -4.75 7.66
CA GLU A 329 29.07 -4.55 9.10
C GLU A 329 30.48 -4.16 9.61
N PRO A 330 31.60 -4.70 9.09
CA PRO A 330 32.94 -4.24 9.50
C PRO A 330 33.22 -2.74 9.22
N GLN A 331 32.68 -2.19 8.14
CA GLN A 331 32.85 -0.79 7.78
C GLN A 331 32.07 0.11 8.75
N THR A 332 30.81 -0.25 9.05
CA THR A 332 29.98 0.52 9.98
C THR A 332 30.50 0.44 11.42
N LYS A 333 31.00 -0.72 11.87
CA LYS A 333 31.71 -0.85 13.16
C LYS A 333 32.92 0.10 13.24
N THR A 334 33.66 0.25 12.14
CA THR A 334 34.80 1.18 12.07
C THR A 334 34.35 2.64 12.17
N LEU A 335 33.28 3.01 11.47
CA LEU A 335 32.72 4.35 11.49
C LEU A 335 32.25 4.75 12.90
N ILE A 336 31.49 3.89 13.58
CA ILE A 336 30.99 4.17 14.94
C ILE A 336 32.15 4.31 15.92
N ARG A 337 33.21 3.49 15.81
CA ARG A 337 34.41 3.64 16.63
C ARG A 337 35.12 4.97 16.40
N SER A 338 35.18 5.43 15.14
CA SER A 338 35.74 6.75 14.80
C SER A 338 34.90 7.88 15.40
N ARG A 339 33.57 7.77 15.34
CA ARG A 339 32.63 8.71 15.99
C ARG A 339 32.86 8.74 17.50
N ALA A 340 32.88 7.59 18.17
CA ALA A 340 33.10 7.49 19.61
C ALA A 340 34.42 8.17 20.05
N ARG A 341 35.51 7.96 19.32
CA ARG A 341 36.80 8.64 19.58
C ARG A 341 36.72 10.15 19.35
N SER A 342 36.02 10.59 18.31
CA SER A 342 35.86 12.00 17.98
C SER A 342 35.02 12.76 19.02
N LEU A 343 34.12 12.07 19.72
CA LEU A 343 33.27 12.64 20.78
C LEU A 343 33.95 12.67 22.15
N LEU A 344 35.07 11.97 22.36
CA LEU A 344 35.79 11.94 23.65
C LEU A 344 36.09 13.33 24.25
N PRO A 345 36.55 14.34 23.48
CA PRO A 345 36.82 15.66 24.04
C PRO A 345 35.56 16.35 24.60
N LEU A 346 34.36 16.02 24.09
CA LEU A 346 33.11 16.53 24.63
C LEU A 346 32.81 15.88 25.98
N TYR A 347 32.95 14.55 26.08
CA TYR A 347 32.76 13.81 27.32
C TYR A 347 33.81 14.14 28.39
N GLY A 348 35.02 14.50 27.98
CA GLY A 348 36.10 14.90 28.89
C GLY A 348 35.93 16.29 29.51
N ARG A 349 35.16 17.20 28.88
CA ARG A 349 34.94 18.57 29.38
C ARG A 349 33.91 18.64 30.50
N ASN A 350 32.90 17.78 30.45
CA ASN A 350 31.82 17.72 31.45
C ASN A 350 31.67 16.28 31.95
N PRO A 351 32.02 16.00 33.22
CA PRO A 351 31.78 14.68 33.78
C PRO A 351 30.31 14.28 33.73
N LEU A 352 30.03 13.04 33.36
CA LEU A 352 28.69 12.47 33.40
C LEU A 352 28.27 12.27 34.87
N ARG A 353 27.07 12.73 35.23
CA ARG A 353 26.57 12.70 36.61
C ARG A 353 25.45 11.67 36.78
N PHE A 354 25.63 10.80 37.76
CA PHE A 354 24.68 9.76 38.17
C PHE A 354 24.36 9.82 39.66
N ASP A 355 24.51 11.00 40.26
CA ASP A 355 24.09 11.22 41.65
C ASP A 355 22.57 11.01 41.76
N VAL A 356 22.15 10.28 42.80
CA VAL A 356 20.73 9.99 43.07
C VAL A 356 20.35 10.59 44.41
N GLU A 357 19.30 11.42 44.41
CA GLU A 357 18.64 11.87 45.62
C GLU A 357 17.44 10.96 45.92
N GLY A 358 17.36 10.38 47.13
CA GLY A 358 16.28 9.47 47.50
C GLY A 358 16.46 8.05 46.96
N THR A 359 15.34 7.38 46.65
CA THR A 359 15.35 5.99 46.17
C THR A 359 15.50 5.97 44.64
N PRO A 360 16.51 5.28 44.07
CA PRO A 360 16.67 5.19 42.62
C PRO A 360 15.48 4.48 41.98
N GLU A 361 15.06 4.96 40.80
CA GLU A 361 14.01 4.31 40.01
C GLU A 361 14.55 3.09 39.26
N LEU A 362 15.84 3.13 38.91
CA LEU A 362 16.52 2.11 38.11
C LEU A 362 17.95 1.91 38.62
N SER A 363 18.35 0.66 38.81
CA SER A 363 19.76 0.29 38.95
C SER A 363 20.29 -0.20 37.61
N VAL A 364 21.46 0.26 37.20
CA VAL A 364 22.10 -0.19 35.94
C VAL A 364 23.41 -0.86 36.27
N ILE A 365 23.55 -2.11 35.85
CA ILE A 365 24.80 -2.86 35.95
C ILE A 365 25.47 -2.83 34.57
N MET A 366 26.67 -2.25 34.50
CA MET A 366 27.48 -2.23 33.28
C MET A 366 28.87 -2.78 33.57
N VAL A 367 29.21 -3.87 32.88
CA VAL A 367 30.53 -4.50 32.98
C VAL A 367 31.47 -3.88 31.95
N LEU A 368 32.68 -3.54 32.40
CA LEU A 368 33.69 -2.85 31.60
C LEU A 368 34.91 -3.74 31.41
N HIS A 369 35.47 -3.72 30.20
CA HIS A 369 36.79 -4.28 29.91
C HIS A 369 37.41 -3.58 28.69
N ASN A 370 38.30 -2.62 28.94
CA ASN A 370 38.87 -1.72 27.94
C ASN A 370 37.79 -0.90 27.18
N ALA A 371 38.07 -0.50 25.93
CA ALA A 371 37.18 0.20 25.01
C ALA A 371 36.62 1.53 25.56
N PHE A 372 37.47 2.34 26.20
CA PHE A 372 37.09 3.60 26.85
C PHE A 372 36.17 4.51 26.02
N ALA A 373 36.51 4.74 24.74
CA ALA A 373 35.72 5.62 23.87
C ALA A 373 34.27 5.15 23.67
N VAL A 374 34.09 3.85 23.47
CA VAL A 374 32.78 3.23 23.27
C VAL A 374 31.99 3.22 24.58
N THR A 375 32.66 2.92 25.70
CA THR A 375 32.08 2.98 27.04
C THR A 375 31.54 4.38 27.37
N MET A 376 32.32 5.43 27.09
CA MET A 376 31.87 6.82 27.33
C MET A 376 30.66 7.19 26.47
N MET A 377 30.59 6.71 25.23
CA MET A 377 29.43 6.90 24.36
C MET A 377 28.18 6.20 24.91
N ALA A 378 28.31 4.95 25.38
CA ALA A 378 27.20 4.21 25.99
C ALA A 378 26.70 4.88 27.28
N LEU A 379 27.60 5.37 28.13
CA LEU A 379 27.25 6.09 29.35
C LEU A 379 26.57 7.43 29.08
N ALA A 380 27.05 8.18 28.07
CA ALA A 380 26.40 9.42 27.65
C ALA A 380 24.98 9.13 27.12
N SER A 381 24.86 8.11 26.26
CA SER A 381 23.57 7.66 25.74
C SER A 381 22.61 7.23 26.86
N LEU A 382 23.09 6.47 27.86
CA LEU A 382 22.32 6.10 29.05
C LEU A 382 21.80 7.34 29.80
N ARG A 383 22.68 8.31 30.05
CA ARG A 383 22.31 9.52 30.82
C ARG A 383 21.30 10.39 30.07
N ASP A 384 21.48 10.54 28.76
CA ASP A 384 20.58 11.33 27.91
C ASP A 384 19.22 10.65 27.72
N ASN A 385 19.17 9.31 27.72
CA ASN A 385 17.95 8.54 27.46
C ASN A 385 16.91 8.65 28.57
N PHE A 386 17.35 8.76 29.82
CA PHE A 386 16.48 8.80 30.98
C PHE A 386 16.96 9.89 31.94
N PRO A 387 16.15 10.91 32.27
CA PRO A 387 16.55 11.96 33.20
C PRO A 387 16.35 11.58 34.68
N GLY A 388 15.66 10.48 34.99
CA GLY A 388 15.35 10.06 36.37
C GLY A 388 16.55 9.51 37.16
N GLY A 389 16.29 9.09 38.41
CA GLY A 389 17.33 8.59 39.31
C GLY A 389 17.88 7.23 38.88
N ILE A 390 19.15 7.19 38.47
CA ILE A 390 19.86 5.98 38.04
C ILE A 390 20.94 5.64 39.05
N GLU A 391 20.81 4.50 39.74
CA GLU A 391 21.91 3.89 40.49
C GLU A 391 22.84 3.17 39.52
N LEU A 392 23.90 3.84 39.08
CA LEU A 392 24.86 3.26 38.15
C LEU A 392 25.92 2.45 38.91
N ILE A 393 26.04 1.16 38.56
CA ILE A 393 27.05 0.23 39.10
C ILE A 393 27.96 -0.20 37.94
N LEU A 394 29.19 0.30 37.96
CA LEU A 394 30.23 -0.04 36.99
C LEU A 394 31.14 -1.12 37.55
N VAL A 395 31.35 -2.20 36.79
CA VAL A 395 32.28 -3.27 37.17
C VAL A 395 33.44 -3.31 36.20
N ASP A 396 34.59 -2.77 36.59
CA ASP A 396 35.81 -2.85 35.82
C ASP A 396 36.48 -4.21 36.00
N SER A 397 36.32 -5.08 35.01
CA SER A 397 36.86 -6.44 34.95
C SER A 397 38.30 -6.43 34.42
N GLY A 398 39.20 -5.74 35.11
CA GLY A 398 40.63 -5.73 34.80
C GLY A 398 41.01 -4.98 33.52
N SER A 399 40.45 -3.80 33.30
CA SER A 399 40.84 -2.93 32.17
C SER A 399 42.30 -2.44 32.27
N THR A 400 42.91 -2.24 31.11
CA THR A 400 44.30 -1.78 30.96
C THR A 400 44.43 -0.43 30.25
N ASP A 401 43.38 0.02 29.57
CA ASP A 401 43.29 1.36 28.96
C ASP A 401 42.73 2.41 29.94
N GLU A 402 42.33 3.58 29.43
CA GLU A 402 41.75 4.67 30.21
C GLU A 402 40.46 4.30 30.98
N THR A 403 39.80 3.19 30.65
CA THR A 403 38.61 2.71 31.39
C THR A 403 38.91 2.47 32.87
N ARG A 404 40.16 2.14 33.24
CA ARG A 404 40.56 2.00 34.66
C ARG A 404 40.44 3.30 35.47
N HIS A 405 40.37 4.45 34.77
CA HIS A 405 40.26 5.78 35.33
C HIS A 405 38.87 6.40 35.10
N ILE A 406 37.85 5.58 34.83
CA ILE A 406 36.48 6.01 34.51
C ILE A 406 35.88 6.99 35.52
N THR A 407 36.25 6.90 36.81
CA THR A 407 35.79 7.80 37.89
C THR A 407 36.21 9.26 37.71
N ARG A 408 37.19 9.55 36.83
CA ARG A 408 37.53 10.94 36.44
C ARG A 408 36.46 11.58 35.55
N PHE A 409 35.69 10.75 34.85
CA PHE A 409 34.73 11.16 33.82
C PHE A 409 33.28 10.89 34.21
N VAL A 410 33.07 10.01 35.20
CA VAL A 410 31.75 9.60 35.69
C VAL A 410 31.71 9.79 37.20
N THR A 411 30.73 10.57 37.66
CA THR A 411 30.49 10.91 39.07
C THR A 411 29.15 10.33 39.53
N GLY A 412 29.02 10.01 40.81
CA GLY A 412 27.81 9.39 41.39
C GLY A 412 27.68 7.87 41.17
N ALA A 413 28.56 7.24 40.36
CA ALA A 413 28.54 5.81 40.11
C ALA A 413 29.24 5.00 41.21
N LYS A 414 28.70 3.81 41.53
CA LYS A 414 29.38 2.78 42.34
C LYS A 414 30.33 2.00 41.43
N VAL A 415 31.64 2.04 41.70
CA VAL A 415 32.63 1.35 40.85
C VAL A 415 33.28 0.18 41.60
N LEU A 416 33.15 -1.03 41.05
CA LEU A 416 33.83 -2.22 41.51
C LEU A 416 35.04 -2.49 40.59
N GLN A 417 36.26 -2.32 41.09
CA GLN A 417 37.48 -2.51 40.32
C GLN A 417 38.15 -3.85 40.65
N PHE A 418 38.42 -4.66 39.62
CA PHE A 418 39.13 -5.93 39.72
C PHE A 418 40.50 -5.86 39.03
N VAL A 419 41.48 -6.59 39.56
CA VAL A 419 42.85 -6.62 39.02
C VAL A 419 42.96 -7.48 37.75
N HIS A 420 42.10 -8.48 37.62
CA HIS A 420 42.08 -9.41 36.51
C HIS A 420 40.68 -9.47 35.89
N ASN A 421 40.60 -9.91 34.64
CA ASN A 421 39.31 -10.12 33.98
C ASN A 421 38.59 -11.32 34.61
N ILE A 422 37.52 -11.04 35.34
CA ILE A 422 36.69 -12.04 36.04
C ILE A 422 35.53 -12.57 35.18
N GLY A 423 35.36 -12.07 33.97
CA GLY A 423 34.26 -12.42 33.05
C GLY A 423 32.98 -11.61 33.31
N TYR A 424 32.12 -11.56 32.29
CA TYR A 424 30.86 -10.79 32.32
C TYR A 424 29.91 -11.29 33.41
N LEU A 425 29.69 -12.60 33.45
CA LEU A 425 28.74 -13.24 34.37
C LEU A 425 29.07 -12.94 35.84
N ARG A 426 30.31 -13.22 36.25
CA ARG A 426 30.75 -13.01 37.65
C ARG A 426 30.76 -11.53 38.03
N ALA A 427 31.07 -10.64 37.08
CA ALA A 427 31.00 -9.20 37.29
C ALA A 427 29.55 -8.75 37.55
N CYS A 428 28.58 -9.23 36.76
CA CYS A 428 27.16 -8.97 36.97
C CYS A 428 26.67 -9.45 38.35
N ASN A 429 27.02 -10.68 38.74
CA ASN A 429 26.66 -11.23 40.06
C ASN A 429 27.30 -10.45 41.22
N ALA A 430 28.54 -9.98 41.05
CA ALA A 430 29.19 -9.16 42.06
C ALA A 430 28.48 -7.82 42.27
N ALA A 431 28.02 -7.18 41.18
CA ALA A 431 27.25 -5.94 41.21
C ALA A 431 25.84 -6.10 41.78
N LEU A 432 25.17 -7.24 41.54
CA LEU A 432 23.80 -7.49 41.99
C LEU A 432 23.60 -7.28 43.50
N ARG A 433 24.63 -7.57 44.31
CA ARG A 433 24.59 -7.34 45.77
C ARG A 433 24.43 -5.86 46.16
N GLY A 434 24.89 -4.95 45.30
CA GLY A 434 24.85 -3.50 45.51
C GLY A 434 23.59 -2.81 44.97
N VAL A 435 22.69 -3.54 44.32
CA VAL A 435 21.46 -3.05 43.68
C VAL A 435 20.40 -2.71 44.74
N SER A 436 19.84 -1.51 44.66
CA SER A 436 18.80 -1.02 45.59
C SER A 436 17.46 -0.64 44.94
N ALA A 437 17.41 -0.35 43.63
CA ALA A 437 16.17 0.02 42.94
C ALA A 437 15.20 -1.16 42.76
N GLU A 438 13.93 -0.87 42.46
CA GLU A 438 12.89 -1.88 42.17
C GLU A 438 13.19 -2.68 40.89
N ALA A 439 13.81 -2.04 39.90
CA ALA A 439 14.17 -2.63 38.63
C ALA A 439 15.68 -2.51 38.39
N VAL A 440 16.26 -3.53 37.76
CA VAL A 440 17.68 -3.60 37.42
C VAL A 440 17.85 -3.89 35.94
N LEU A 441 18.66 -3.08 35.28
CA LEU A 441 19.02 -3.21 33.88
C LEU A 441 20.43 -3.76 33.77
N TYR A 442 20.56 -4.93 33.16
CA TYR A 442 21.82 -5.35 32.56
C TYR A 442 22.01 -4.61 31.25
N LEU A 443 23.12 -3.88 31.12
CA LEU A 443 23.43 -3.05 29.95
C LEU A 443 24.88 -3.28 29.54
N ASN A 444 25.09 -3.65 28.28
CA ASN A 444 26.44 -3.71 27.73
C ASN A 444 27.06 -2.30 27.58
N ASN A 445 28.39 -2.22 27.58
CA ASN A 445 29.12 -0.96 27.47
C ASN A 445 29.33 -0.47 26.02
N ASP A 446 28.74 -1.16 25.04
CA ASP A 446 28.90 -0.93 23.61
C ASP A 446 27.56 -0.78 22.88
N VAL A 447 26.65 -0.06 23.53
CA VAL A 447 25.31 0.25 23.01
C VAL A 447 25.08 1.76 22.85
N GLU A 448 24.17 2.12 21.95
CA GLU A 448 23.55 3.45 21.86
C GLU A 448 22.03 3.25 21.92
N LEU A 449 21.39 3.85 22.92
CA LEU A 449 19.94 3.74 23.16
C LEU A 449 19.18 4.77 22.33
N ALA A 450 18.14 4.32 21.62
CA ALA A 450 17.22 5.23 20.95
C ALA A 450 16.38 6.01 21.98
N PRO A 451 15.97 7.26 21.70
CA PRO A 451 15.23 8.10 22.65
C PRO A 451 14.04 7.39 23.30
N GLY A 452 13.96 7.45 24.63
CA GLY A 452 12.83 6.89 25.39
C GLY A 452 12.89 5.39 25.69
N ALA A 453 13.91 4.65 25.23
CA ALA A 453 14.06 3.21 25.44
C ALA A 453 13.92 2.77 26.92
N ILE A 454 14.57 3.47 27.86
CA ILE A 454 14.49 3.13 29.29
C ILE A 454 13.10 3.42 29.86
N LYS A 455 12.48 4.53 29.44
CA LYS A 455 11.13 4.88 29.87
C LYS A 455 10.12 3.83 29.38
N ALA A 456 10.24 3.37 28.14
CA ALA A 456 9.43 2.30 27.58
C ALA A 456 9.63 0.98 28.35
N ALA A 457 10.88 0.62 28.64
CA ALA A 457 11.20 -0.59 29.41
C ALA A 457 10.60 -0.58 30.82
N LEU A 458 10.75 0.52 31.57
CA LEU A 458 10.17 0.67 32.89
C LEU A 458 8.63 0.66 32.85
N ALA A 459 8.03 1.32 31.85
CA ALA A 459 6.59 1.33 31.67
C ALA A 459 6.06 -0.09 31.40
N ARG A 460 6.73 -0.86 30.53
CA ARG A 460 6.38 -2.26 30.26
C ARG A 460 6.53 -3.16 31.47
N LEU A 461 7.65 -3.04 32.20
CA LEU A 461 7.85 -3.86 33.41
C LEU A 461 6.76 -3.55 34.44
N ARG A 462 6.31 -2.30 34.56
CA ARG A 462 5.28 -1.89 35.52
C ARG A 462 3.84 -2.18 35.05
N SER A 463 3.60 -2.40 33.76
CA SER A 463 2.24 -2.53 33.22
C SER A 463 1.53 -3.80 33.69
N ASP A 464 2.27 -4.84 34.05
CA ASP A 464 1.73 -6.12 34.52
C ASP A 464 2.68 -6.75 35.57
N PRO A 465 2.18 -7.09 36.78
CA PRO A 465 3.00 -7.71 37.83
C PRO A 465 3.58 -9.08 37.45
N THR A 466 2.99 -9.76 36.46
CA THR A 466 3.45 -11.07 35.96
C THR A 466 4.67 -10.94 35.02
N ILE A 467 5.03 -9.74 34.56
CA ILE A 467 6.24 -9.53 33.75
C ILE A 467 7.46 -9.53 34.66
N GLY A 468 8.36 -10.50 34.48
CA GLY A 468 9.59 -10.63 35.25
C GLY A 468 10.78 -9.93 34.60
N ALA A 469 10.83 -9.96 33.26
CA ALA A 469 11.87 -9.31 32.48
C ALA A 469 11.34 -8.70 31.17
N VAL A 470 12.01 -7.64 30.71
CA VAL A 470 11.70 -6.93 29.47
C VAL A 470 12.99 -6.70 28.67
N GLY A 471 12.97 -7.04 27.39
CA GLY A 471 14.01 -6.70 26.43
C GLY A 471 13.44 -5.96 25.23
N GLY A 472 14.34 -5.48 24.37
CA GLY A 472 14.01 -4.64 23.23
C GLY A 472 14.51 -5.15 21.90
N LYS A 473 14.26 -4.36 20.86
CA LYS A 473 14.77 -4.52 19.51
C LYS A 473 16.25 -4.17 19.47
N ILE A 474 17.09 -5.13 19.12
CA ILE A 474 18.53 -4.94 19.02
C ILE A 474 18.93 -4.82 17.55
N ILE A 475 19.53 -3.68 17.20
CA ILE A 475 19.92 -3.31 15.83
C ILE A 475 21.44 -3.27 15.74
N ARG A 476 22.02 -3.93 14.73
CA ARG A 476 23.47 -3.90 14.49
C ARG A 476 23.90 -2.62 13.79
N THR A 477 25.21 -2.42 13.69
CA THR A 477 25.81 -1.18 13.19
C THR A 477 25.47 -0.83 11.73
N HIS A 478 25.05 -1.80 10.93
CA HIS A 478 24.64 -1.63 9.53
C HIS A 478 23.12 -1.43 9.37
N GLY A 479 22.36 -1.36 10.47
CA GLY A 479 20.93 -1.03 10.44
C GLY A 479 19.98 -2.23 10.34
N LEU A 480 20.50 -3.47 10.27
CA LEU A 480 19.67 -4.69 10.33
C LEU A 480 19.52 -5.20 11.76
N LEU A 481 18.48 -6.00 11.97
CA LEU A 481 18.22 -6.65 13.24
C LEU A 481 19.36 -7.61 13.62
N GLN A 482 19.77 -7.54 14.88
CA GLN A 482 20.45 -8.64 15.56
C GLN A 482 19.42 -9.67 16.02
N GLU A 483 18.37 -9.16 16.68
CA GLU A 483 17.25 -9.93 17.20
C GLU A 483 16.06 -8.99 17.51
N ALA A 484 14.86 -9.52 17.30
CA ALA A 484 13.62 -8.99 17.84
C ALA A 484 13.13 -9.90 18.97
N GLY A 485 14.00 -10.27 19.91
CA GLY A 485 13.80 -11.35 20.88
C GLY A 485 14.41 -12.68 20.44
N GLY A 486 14.65 -13.58 21.38
CA GLY A 486 15.34 -14.85 21.18
C GLY A 486 14.41 -16.07 21.14
N ILE A 487 14.78 -17.06 20.34
CA ILE A 487 14.15 -18.38 20.22
C ILE A 487 15.05 -19.44 20.84
N ILE A 488 14.49 -20.36 21.62
CA ILE A 488 15.17 -21.55 22.14
C ILE A 488 14.63 -22.80 21.44
N TRP A 489 15.51 -23.50 20.73
CA TRP A 489 15.18 -24.74 20.03
C TRP A 489 15.30 -25.95 20.96
N ARG A 490 14.60 -27.03 20.60
CA ARG A 490 14.55 -28.30 21.35
C ARG A 490 15.92 -28.92 21.66
N ASP A 491 16.92 -28.64 20.85
CA ASP A 491 18.29 -29.15 21.02
C ASP A 491 19.18 -28.22 21.87
N GLY A 492 18.57 -27.22 22.51
CA GLY A 492 19.21 -26.20 23.32
C GLY A 492 19.87 -25.10 22.53
N SER A 493 19.89 -25.12 21.18
CA SER A 493 20.43 -24.01 20.41
C SER A 493 19.51 -22.78 20.47
N THR A 494 20.07 -21.60 20.22
CA THR A 494 19.32 -20.33 20.23
C THR A 494 19.41 -19.61 18.89
N SER A 495 18.45 -18.73 18.62
CA SER A 495 18.45 -17.87 17.43
C SER A 495 17.81 -16.52 17.74
N GLY A 496 18.42 -15.43 17.24
CA GLY A 496 17.79 -14.12 17.23
C GLY A 496 16.68 -14.09 16.19
N TYR A 497 15.44 -13.84 16.61
CA TYR A 497 14.30 -13.79 15.70
C TYR A 497 14.48 -12.63 14.70
N LEU A 498 14.28 -12.93 13.41
CA LEU A 498 14.45 -12.01 12.29
C LEU A 498 15.86 -11.38 12.18
N ARG A 499 16.90 -12.11 12.59
CA ARG A 499 18.29 -11.68 12.35
C ARG A 499 18.49 -11.36 10.86
N ASP A 500 19.22 -10.28 10.59
CA ASP A 500 19.48 -9.74 9.24
C ASP A 500 18.24 -9.16 8.52
N ALA A 501 17.05 -9.15 9.13
CA ALA A 501 15.89 -8.47 8.55
C ALA A 501 15.87 -6.97 8.87
N SER A 502 14.99 -6.25 8.16
CA SER A 502 14.71 -4.84 8.43
C SER A 502 14.11 -4.65 9.83
N PRO A 503 14.54 -3.63 10.60
CA PRO A 503 13.92 -3.29 11.87
C PRO A 503 12.48 -2.76 11.74
N LEU A 504 12.04 -2.47 10.51
CA LEU A 504 10.68 -2.05 10.16
C LEU A 504 9.79 -3.22 9.72
N ALA A 505 10.29 -4.46 9.68
CA ALA A 505 9.47 -5.63 9.36
C ALA A 505 8.28 -5.74 10.32
N PRO A 506 7.03 -5.92 9.84
CA PRO A 506 5.85 -6.07 10.69
C PRO A 506 6.02 -7.05 11.85
N GLU A 507 6.65 -8.19 11.57
CA GLU A 507 6.86 -9.27 12.51
C GLU A 507 7.79 -8.90 13.68
N ALA A 508 8.57 -7.82 13.55
CA ALA A 508 9.44 -7.29 14.60
C ALA A 508 8.81 -6.15 15.42
N ASN A 509 7.61 -5.68 15.06
CA ASN A 509 7.04 -4.41 15.52
C ASN A 509 5.76 -4.56 16.35
N PHE A 510 5.64 -5.64 17.12
CA PHE A 510 4.59 -5.79 18.13
C PHE A 510 5.13 -6.42 19.42
N VAL A 511 4.46 -6.13 20.53
CA VAL A 511 4.79 -6.62 21.87
C VAL A 511 4.34 -8.06 22.03
N ARG A 512 5.23 -8.91 22.55
CA ARG A 512 4.91 -10.33 22.77
C ARG A 512 5.82 -10.98 23.81
N ASP A 513 5.38 -12.12 24.31
CA ASP A 513 6.23 -12.99 25.10
C ASP A 513 7.25 -13.68 24.20
N VAL A 514 8.47 -13.84 24.71
CA VAL A 514 9.59 -14.47 24.02
C VAL A 514 10.29 -15.44 24.97
N ASP A 515 11.06 -16.38 24.42
CA ASP A 515 11.79 -17.35 25.26
C ASP A 515 12.88 -16.67 26.10
N TYR A 516 13.58 -15.71 25.51
CA TYR A 516 14.57 -14.90 26.21
C TYR A 516 14.85 -13.58 25.47
N CYS A 517 15.45 -12.63 26.19
CA CYS A 517 16.06 -11.43 25.64
C CYS A 517 17.54 -11.37 26.05
N SER A 518 18.41 -10.89 25.18
CA SER A 518 19.84 -10.84 25.49
C SER A 518 20.19 -9.82 26.57
N ALA A 519 21.23 -10.10 27.37
CA ALA A 519 21.74 -9.16 28.37
C ALA A 519 22.48 -7.93 27.77
N VAL A 520 22.43 -7.75 26.44
CA VAL A 520 22.77 -6.47 25.79
C VAL A 520 21.90 -5.35 26.37
N PHE A 521 20.61 -5.64 26.53
CA PHE A 521 19.64 -4.81 27.23
C PHE A 521 18.56 -5.73 27.83
N LEU A 522 18.64 -5.98 29.14
CA LEU A 522 17.67 -6.81 29.85
C LEU A 522 17.27 -6.14 31.17
N LEU A 523 16.03 -5.65 31.23
CA LEU A 523 15.45 -5.06 32.43
C LEU A 523 14.71 -6.15 33.21
N VAL A 524 15.01 -6.30 34.50
CA VAL A 524 14.45 -7.35 35.35
C VAL A 524 13.93 -6.74 36.66
N ARG A 525 12.88 -7.34 37.25
CA ARG A 525 12.49 -7.00 38.63
C ARG A 525 13.59 -7.39 39.61
N THR A 526 14.05 -6.45 40.43
CA THR A 526 15.15 -6.68 41.38
C THR A 526 14.82 -7.77 42.39
N SER A 527 13.59 -7.80 42.92
CA SER A 527 13.16 -8.81 43.90
C SER A 527 13.23 -10.22 43.31
N LEU A 528 12.74 -10.40 42.08
CA LEU A 528 12.81 -11.65 41.34
C LEU A 528 14.25 -12.05 41.06
N LEU A 529 15.06 -11.14 40.51
CA LEU A 529 16.45 -11.43 40.17
C LEU A 529 17.28 -11.84 41.38
N LYS A 530 17.07 -11.19 42.53
CA LYS A 530 17.73 -11.56 43.80
C LYS A 530 17.25 -12.91 44.31
N SER A 531 15.97 -13.24 44.18
CA SER A 531 15.44 -14.56 44.57
C SER A 531 15.99 -15.70 43.70
N LEU A 532 16.36 -15.39 42.46
CA LEU A 532 16.99 -16.30 41.51
C LEU A 532 18.53 -16.27 41.60
N GLU A 533 19.11 -15.55 42.56
CA GLU A 533 20.55 -15.43 42.79
C GLU A 533 21.37 -14.92 41.57
N GLY A 534 20.72 -14.21 40.65
CA GLY A 534 21.38 -13.67 39.45
C GLY A 534 21.66 -14.73 38.37
N PHE A 535 22.79 -14.59 37.68
CA PHE A 535 23.23 -15.55 36.66
C PHE A 535 23.85 -16.79 37.28
N ASP A 536 23.67 -17.96 36.67
CA ASP A 536 24.28 -19.20 37.15
C ASP A 536 25.77 -19.29 36.74
N GLU A 537 26.66 -19.44 37.72
CA GLU A 537 28.11 -19.49 37.49
C GLU A 537 28.58 -20.72 36.70
N GLU A 538 27.75 -21.75 36.48
CA GLU A 538 28.09 -22.87 35.58
C GLU A 538 28.33 -22.40 34.14
N PHE A 539 27.72 -21.28 33.74
CA PHE A 539 27.90 -20.62 32.43
C PHE A 539 29.10 -19.67 32.39
N ALA A 540 29.89 -19.56 33.47
CA ALA A 540 31.04 -18.67 33.48
C ALA A 540 32.10 -19.08 32.41
N PRO A 541 32.69 -18.10 31.71
CA PRO A 541 32.62 -16.65 31.98
C PRO A 541 31.49 -15.87 31.28
N ALA A 542 30.83 -16.44 30.26
CA ALA A 542 29.77 -15.82 29.44
C ALA A 542 29.12 -16.85 28.50
N TYR A 543 28.06 -16.41 27.81
CA TYR A 543 27.16 -17.13 26.90
C TYR A 543 26.19 -18.11 27.61
N TYR A 544 24.91 -18.04 27.24
CA TYR A 544 23.76 -18.78 27.83
C TYR A 544 23.33 -18.34 29.24
N GLU A 545 24.01 -17.39 29.87
CA GLU A 545 23.65 -16.86 31.18
C GLU A 545 22.31 -16.12 31.18
N ASP A 546 22.03 -15.38 30.10
CA ASP A 546 20.77 -14.66 29.88
C ASP A 546 19.64 -15.59 29.47
N THR A 547 19.92 -16.55 28.58
CA THR A 547 19.00 -17.64 28.22
C THR A 547 18.57 -18.44 29.44
N ASP A 548 19.52 -18.88 30.27
CA ASP A 548 19.25 -19.60 31.52
C ASP A 548 18.43 -18.76 32.50
N LEU A 549 18.78 -17.49 32.70
CA LEU A 549 18.03 -16.61 33.58
C LEU A 549 16.59 -16.43 33.11
N CYS A 550 16.36 -16.20 31.82
CA CYS A 550 15.01 -16.03 31.26
C CYS A 550 14.17 -17.30 31.41
N VAL A 551 14.75 -18.49 31.23
CA VAL A 551 14.04 -19.75 31.51
C VAL A 551 13.71 -19.89 32.98
N ARG A 552 14.63 -19.58 33.90
CA ARG A 552 14.34 -19.61 35.34
C ARG A 552 13.29 -18.58 35.77
N ILE A 553 13.23 -17.42 35.11
CA ILE A 553 12.15 -16.44 35.28
C ILE A 553 10.81 -17.04 34.84
N ALA A 554 10.77 -17.72 33.69
CA ALA A 554 9.58 -18.42 33.20
C ALA A 554 9.13 -19.56 34.14
N GLU A 555 10.07 -20.38 34.61
CA GLU A 555 9.80 -21.47 35.57
C GLU A 555 9.33 -20.95 36.93
N ALA A 556 9.70 -19.72 37.31
CA ALA A 556 9.17 -19.03 38.48
C ALA A 556 7.76 -18.45 38.27
N GLY A 557 7.15 -18.65 37.09
CA GLY A 557 5.80 -18.20 36.76
C GLY A 557 5.70 -16.78 36.22
N PHE A 558 6.82 -16.16 35.82
CA PHE A 558 6.86 -14.81 35.27
C PHE A 558 7.07 -14.82 33.75
N ARG A 559 6.58 -13.79 33.07
CA ARG A 559 6.73 -13.60 31.63
C ARG A 559 8.04 -12.88 31.30
N VAL A 560 8.62 -13.24 30.16
CA VAL A 560 9.72 -12.51 29.52
C VAL A 560 9.16 -11.84 28.27
N VAL A 561 9.19 -10.51 28.24
CA VAL A 561 8.48 -9.72 27.22
C VAL A 561 9.46 -8.98 26.32
N TYR A 562 9.24 -9.08 25.01
CA TYR A 562 9.85 -8.23 24.02
C TYR A 562 8.95 -7.02 23.74
N ASP A 563 9.51 -5.81 23.80
CA ASP A 563 8.81 -4.57 23.44
C ASP A 563 9.58 -3.82 22.33
N PRO A 564 8.99 -3.65 21.13
CA PRO A 564 9.65 -3.01 19.99
C PRO A 564 9.87 -1.49 20.17
N ALA A 565 9.22 -0.85 21.16
CA ALA A 565 9.45 0.55 21.50
C ALA A 565 10.81 0.76 22.20
N ILE A 566 11.42 -0.32 22.71
CA ILE A 566 12.77 -0.32 23.27
C ILE A 566 13.73 -0.62 22.12
N VAL A 567 14.43 0.40 21.62
CA VAL A 567 15.38 0.24 20.51
C VAL A 567 16.81 0.50 20.97
N VAL A 568 17.68 -0.47 20.70
CA VAL A 568 19.09 -0.48 21.12
C VAL A 568 19.98 -0.75 19.92
N HIS A 569 20.90 0.17 19.62
CA HIS A 569 21.95 -0.06 18.64
C HIS A 569 23.14 -0.71 19.32
N HIS A 570 23.56 -1.88 18.85
CA HIS A 570 24.64 -2.66 19.45
C HIS A 570 25.83 -2.78 18.50
N LEU A 571 27.02 -2.50 19.01
CA LEU A 571 28.26 -2.53 18.25
C LEU A 571 28.86 -3.93 18.12
N GLU A 572 28.34 -4.93 18.87
CA GLU A 572 28.85 -6.30 18.96
C GLU A 572 30.38 -6.35 19.19
N TYR A 573 30.84 -5.72 20.27
CA TYR A 573 32.21 -5.81 20.73
C TYR A 573 32.40 -7.05 21.61
N GLY A 574 32.93 -8.12 21.02
CA GLY A 574 33.30 -9.32 21.76
C GLY A 574 34.49 -9.07 22.68
N SER A 575 34.35 -9.38 23.97
CA SER A 575 35.45 -9.49 24.94
C SER A 575 36.27 -10.79 24.79
N ALA A 576 35.87 -11.67 23.87
CA ALA A 576 36.56 -12.92 23.57
C ALA A 576 37.86 -12.67 22.78
N ARG A 577 38.91 -13.42 23.13
CA ARG A 577 40.24 -13.33 22.51
C ARG A 577 40.24 -13.73 21.03
N SER A 578 39.24 -14.49 20.58
CA SER A 578 39.01 -14.88 19.19
C SER A 578 37.57 -15.37 18.97
N ALA A 579 37.09 -15.40 17.72
CA ALA A 579 35.79 -15.98 17.36
C ALA A 579 35.67 -17.46 17.77
N ARG A 580 36.79 -18.20 17.73
CA ARG A 580 36.87 -19.61 18.13
C ARG A 580 36.66 -19.80 19.63
N ASP A 581 37.09 -18.85 20.46
CA ASP A 581 36.85 -18.90 21.91
C ASP A 581 35.38 -18.69 22.25
N SER A 582 34.71 -17.76 21.54
CA SER A 582 33.26 -17.57 21.64
C SER A 582 32.49 -18.83 21.22
N GLU A 583 32.84 -19.45 20.10
CA GLU A 583 32.20 -20.69 19.63
C GLU A 583 32.33 -21.83 20.65
N MET A 584 33.51 -22.01 21.26
CA MET A 584 33.72 -23.02 22.29
C MET A 584 32.88 -22.74 23.55
N GLN A 585 32.77 -21.48 23.98
CA GLN A 585 31.95 -21.10 25.12
C GLN A 585 30.45 -21.29 24.84
N ILE A 586 29.97 -20.91 23.66
CA ILE A 586 28.59 -21.15 23.20
C ILE A 586 28.29 -22.65 23.16
N ALA A 587 29.21 -23.46 22.63
CA ALA A 587 29.02 -24.91 22.56
C ALA A 587 28.96 -25.56 23.96
N ARG A 588 29.84 -25.13 24.89
CA ARG A 588 29.81 -25.58 26.28
C ARG A 588 28.54 -25.12 26.99
N GLY A 589 28.19 -23.84 26.87
CA GLY A 589 26.98 -23.26 27.47
C GLY A 589 25.73 -24.00 27.00
N ARG A 590 25.62 -24.29 25.71
CA ARG A 590 24.54 -25.10 25.14
C ARG A 590 24.43 -26.49 25.79
N GLN A 591 25.54 -27.18 26.02
CA GLN A 591 25.53 -28.49 26.65
C GLN A 591 25.03 -28.43 28.10
N VAL A 592 25.54 -27.47 28.88
CA VAL A 592 25.10 -27.23 30.26
C VAL A 592 23.62 -26.87 30.30
N PHE A 593 23.20 -25.94 29.44
CA PHE A 593 21.81 -25.51 29.31
C PHE A 593 20.88 -26.68 28.98
N ALA A 594 21.25 -27.52 28.01
CA ALA A 594 20.44 -28.66 27.60
C ALA A 594 20.30 -29.74 28.69
N GLN A 595 21.34 -29.93 29.51
CA GLN A 595 21.28 -30.83 30.66
C GLN A 595 20.38 -30.29 31.77
N LYS A 596 20.51 -28.99 32.08
CA LYS A 596 19.77 -28.33 33.15
C LYS A 596 18.29 -28.17 32.83
N HIS A 597 17.98 -27.73 31.61
CA HIS A 597 16.63 -27.37 31.17
C HIS A 597 15.97 -28.44 30.29
N PHE A 598 16.31 -29.72 30.50
CA PHE A 598 15.83 -30.83 29.68
C PHE A 598 14.29 -30.84 29.55
N ASN A 599 13.58 -30.65 30.66
CA ASN A 599 12.11 -30.64 30.66
C ASN A 599 11.53 -29.45 29.88
N TYR A 600 12.09 -28.26 30.07
CA TYR A 600 11.71 -27.07 29.31
C TYR A 600 11.91 -27.28 27.80
N LEU A 601 13.01 -27.93 27.40
CA LEU A 601 13.32 -28.21 26.01
C LEU A 601 12.37 -29.22 25.35
N LEU A 602 11.73 -30.12 26.10
CA LEU A 602 10.77 -31.09 25.55
C LEU A 602 9.54 -30.41 24.94
N SER A 603 9.14 -29.25 25.45
CA SER A 603 8.02 -28.47 24.91
C SER A 603 8.40 -27.58 23.73
N ARG A 604 9.70 -27.49 23.39
CA ARG A 604 10.18 -26.65 22.29
C ARG A 604 10.15 -27.38 20.95
N HIS A 605 10.12 -26.60 19.88
CA HIS A 605 10.18 -27.12 18.52
C HIS A 605 11.60 -27.47 18.10
N ARG A 606 11.72 -28.43 17.17
CA ARG A 606 12.99 -28.65 16.46
C ARG A 606 13.23 -27.49 15.51
N GLN A 607 14.51 -27.18 15.26
CA GLN A 607 14.87 -26.17 14.28
C GLN A 607 14.53 -26.69 12.88
N ILE A 608 13.49 -26.12 12.28
CA ILE A 608 13.02 -26.43 10.93
C ILE A 608 13.05 -25.10 10.14
N PRO A 609 13.64 -25.05 8.94
CA PRO A 609 13.62 -23.84 8.11
C PRO A 609 12.17 -23.34 7.89
N GLY A 610 11.96 -22.04 8.07
CA GLY A 610 10.63 -21.40 7.95
C GLY A 610 9.73 -21.50 9.19
N TRP A 611 10.13 -22.20 10.26
CA TRP A 611 9.31 -22.37 11.47
C TRP A 611 9.53 -21.30 12.54
N SER A 612 10.28 -20.23 12.24
CA SER A 612 10.56 -19.15 13.19
C SER A 612 9.28 -18.48 13.69
N VAL A 613 8.27 -18.31 12.84
CA VAL A 613 6.97 -17.72 13.22
C VAL A 613 6.21 -18.55 14.27
N PHE A 614 6.36 -19.88 14.25
CA PHE A 614 5.71 -20.79 15.20
C PHE A 614 6.43 -20.85 16.55
N THR A 615 7.66 -20.32 16.62
CA THR A 615 8.58 -20.52 17.76
C THR A 615 9.04 -19.21 18.39
N ARG A 616 8.70 -18.07 17.80
CA ARG A 616 9.01 -16.71 18.29
C ARG A 616 8.35 -16.35 19.61
N THR A 617 7.39 -17.15 20.07
CA THR A 617 6.63 -16.97 21.30
C THR A 617 6.56 -18.32 22.02
N PRO A 618 6.68 -18.35 23.36
CA PRO A 618 6.49 -19.57 24.12
C PRO A 618 5.11 -20.19 23.88
N PRO A 619 4.95 -21.52 24.03
CA PRO A 619 3.64 -22.16 23.97
C PRO A 619 2.62 -21.48 24.90
N SER A 620 1.46 -21.15 24.34
CA SER A 620 0.37 -20.44 25.00
C SER A 620 -0.96 -21.07 24.60
N ASP A 621 -1.97 -20.98 25.48
CA ASP A 621 -3.36 -21.36 25.18
C ASP A 621 -4.14 -20.21 24.49
N ALA A 622 -3.47 -19.10 24.17
CA ALA A 622 -4.05 -17.97 23.46
C ALA A 622 -4.52 -18.38 22.05
N VAL A 623 -5.72 -17.92 21.67
CA VAL A 623 -6.26 -18.12 20.32
C VAL A 623 -5.50 -17.22 19.35
N ARG A 624 -4.90 -17.82 18.32
CA ARG A 624 -4.23 -17.07 17.23
C ARG A 624 -5.24 -16.74 16.14
N LEU A 625 -5.49 -15.46 15.95
CA LEU A 625 -6.52 -14.95 15.03
C LEU A 625 -5.87 -14.11 13.91
N LEU A 626 -6.18 -14.46 12.66
CA LEU A 626 -5.89 -13.62 11.50
C LEU A 626 -7.12 -12.77 11.17
N PHE A 627 -6.99 -11.45 11.28
CA PHE A 627 -8.02 -10.47 10.93
C PHE A 627 -7.72 -9.87 9.56
N ILE A 628 -8.57 -10.11 8.57
CA ILE A 628 -8.40 -9.66 7.19
C ILE A 628 -9.40 -8.55 6.88
N GLU A 629 -8.90 -7.42 6.37
CA GLU A 629 -9.68 -6.22 6.07
C GLU A 629 -9.18 -5.55 4.78
N ASP A 630 -9.95 -4.65 4.18
CA ASP A 630 -9.54 -3.93 2.97
C ASP A 630 -8.24 -3.12 3.16
N ARG A 631 -8.04 -2.57 4.35
CA ARG A 631 -6.90 -1.75 4.76
C ARG A 631 -6.66 -1.98 6.25
N ILE A 632 -5.53 -1.52 6.77
CA ILE A 632 -5.32 -1.52 8.22
C ILE A 632 -6.40 -0.63 8.87
N PRO A 633 -7.19 -1.15 9.84
CA PRO A 633 -8.39 -0.47 10.31
C PRO A 633 -8.06 0.65 11.30
N VAL A 634 -7.50 1.75 10.79
CA VAL A 634 -7.34 3.00 11.56
C VAL A 634 -8.65 3.78 11.56
N ARG A 635 -9.04 4.31 12.74
CA ARG A 635 -10.35 4.93 12.99
C ARG A 635 -10.63 6.14 12.09
N MET A 636 -9.60 6.88 11.69
CA MET A 636 -9.73 8.09 10.87
C MET A 636 -10.32 7.83 9.47
N LEU A 637 -10.32 6.57 8.99
CA LEU A 637 -10.84 6.21 7.67
C LEU A 637 -12.38 6.14 7.60
N GLY A 638 -13.08 6.21 8.74
CA GLY A 638 -14.55 6.25 8.78
C GLY A 638 -15.20 5.05 9.48
N SER A 639 -16.54 5.07 9.57
CA SER A 639 -17.32 4.23 10.49
C SER A 639 -17.09 2.72 10.36
N GLY A 640 -16.99 2.19 9.14
CA GLY A 640 -16.72 0.75 8.93
C GLY A 640 -15.37 0.32 9.51
N PHE A 641 -14.34 1.17 9.38
CA PHE A 641 -13.02 0.92 9.97
C PHE A 641 -12.98 1.16 11.47
N VAL A 642 -13.83 2.05 12.01
CA VAL A 642 -13.97 2.22 13.46
C VAL A 642 -14.46 0.93 14.11
N ARG A 643 -15.47 0.27 13.54
CA ARG A 643 -15.95 -1.04 14.05
C ARG A 643 -14.87 -2.12 13.95
N SER A 644 -14.17 -2.22 12.82
CA SER A 644 -13.06 -3.16 12.67
C SER A 644 -11.94 -2.90 13.70
N ASN A 645 -11.65 -1.63 14.01
CA ASN A 645 -10.72 -1.24 15.06
C ASN A 645 -11.22 -1.67 16.46
N ASP A 646 -12.50 -1.42 16.76
CA ASP A 646 -13.14 -1.84 18.03
C ASP A 646 -13.10 -3.37 18.19
N LEU A 647 -13.35 -4.13 17.12
CA LEU A 647 -13.20 -5.58 17.10
C LEU A 647 -11.77 -6.00 17.42
N VAL A 648 -10.77 -5.47 16.70
CA VAL A 648 -9.36 -5.78 16.91
C VAL A 648 -8.95 -5.51 18.36
N ARG A 649 -9.30 -4.33 18.90
CA ARG A 649 -9.00 -3.96 20.30
C ARG A 649 -9.68 -4.88 21.30
N THR A 650 -10.94 -5.23 21.06
CA THR A 650 -11.69 -6.14 21.93
C THR A 650 -11.10 -7.54 21.89
N ILE A 651 -10.77 -8.07 20.70
CA ILE A 651 -10.15 -9.38 20.52
C ILE A 651 -8.79 -9.44 21.22
N ALA A 652 -7.94 -8.42 21.04
CA ALA A 652 -6.66 -8.33 21.76
C ALA A 652 -6.88 -8.26 23.28
N GLY A 653 -7.84 -7.45 23.75
CA GLY A 653 -8.20 -7.33 25.17
C GLY A 653 -8.80 -8.61 25.79
N LEU A 654 -9.26 -9.54 24.96
CA LEU A 654 -9.69 -10.88 25.38
C LEU A 654 -8.52 -11.88 25.52
N GLY A 655 -7.28 -11.45 25.25
CA GLY A 655 -6.08 -12.28 25.35
C GLY A 655 -5.80 -13.13 24.09
N CYS A 656 -6.36 -12.74 22.94
CA CYS A 656 -6.05 -13.40 21.66
C CYS A 656 -4.81 -12.78 21.01
N ASP A 657 -3.98 -13.62 20.40
CA ASP A 657 -2.88 -13.19 19.55
C ASP A 657 -3.44 -12.83 18.18
N ILE A 658 -3.42 -11.55 17.82
CA ILE A 658 -4.05 -11.05 16.60
C ILE A 658 -3.00 -10.60 15.57
N THR A 659 -3.15 -11.11 14.34
CA THR A 659 -2.45 -10.63 13.16
C THR A 659 -3.44 -9.94 12.23
N ILE A 660 -3.13 -8.72 11.77
CA ILE A 660 -3.97 -7.93 10.88
C ILE A 660 -3.37 -7.95 9.48
N PHE A 661 -4.16 -8.30 8.47
CA PHE A 661 -3.74 -8.38 7.07
C PHE A 661 -4.64 -7.52 6.16
N PRO A 662 -4.08 -6.57 5.39
CA PRO A 662 -4.84 -5.76 4.45
C PRO A 662 -4.94 -6.42 3.06
N THR A 663 -6.08 -6.31 2.38
CA THR A 663 -6.21 -6.77 0.98
C THR A 663 -5.74 -5.71 -0.02
N ASN A 664 -5.80 -4.42 0.31
CA ASN A 664 -5.25 -3.34 -0.50
C ASN A 664 -3.96 -2.79 0.11
N ALA A 665 -3.10 -2.21 -0.73
CA ALA A 665 -1.88 -1.55 -0.26
C ALA A 665 -2.21 -0.39 0.69
N GLU A 666 -1.46 -0.30 1.80
CA GLU A 666 -1.67 0.72 2.82
C GLU A 666 -1.09 2.07 2.39
N SER A 667 -1.79 3.14 2.76
CA SER A 667 -1.42 4.54 2.48
C SER A 667 -1.19 5.37 3.73
N ALA A 668 -1.68 4.93 4.89
CA ALA A 668 -1.43 5.60 6.17
C ALA A 668 0.03 5.45 6.59
N ASP A 669 0.56 6.45 7.30
CA ASP A 669 1.91 6.37 7.83
C ASP A 669 2.00 5.36 9.00
N ILE A 670 3.16 4.73 9.14
CA ILE A 670 3.41 3.68 10.14
C ILE A 670 3.17 4.17 11.57
N ALA A 671 3.50 5.43 11.87
CA ALA A 671 3.35 5.97 13.22
C ALA A 671 1.86 6.10 13.61
N THR A 672 1.03 6.57 12.68
CA THR A 672 -0.44 6.63 12.85
C THR A 672 -1.02 5.23 13.06
N ILE A 673 -0.57 4.24 12.30
CA ILE A 673 -1.02 2.84 12.42
C ILE A 673 -0.76 2.28 13.83
N TYR A 674 0.50 2.34 14.29
CA TYR A 674 0.86 1.79 15.60
C TYR A 674 0.32 2.61 16.78
N ALA A 675 -0.02 3.89 16.57
CA ALA A 675 -0.67 4.71 17.60
C ALA A 675 -2.15 4.35 17.80
N ASP A 676 -2.83 3.88 16.75
CA ASP A 676 -4.29 3.66 16.76
C ASP A 676 -4.71 2.17 16.91
N LEU A 677 -3.75 1.25 17.03
CA LEU A 677 -4.02 -0.18 17.23
C LEU A 677 -3.31 -0.70 18.50
N PRO A 678 -3.74 -1.84 19.06
CA PRO A 678 -3.05 -2.46 20.18
C PRO A 678 -1.58 -2.73 19.84
N ASP A 679 -0.67 -2.42 20.77
CA ASP A 679 0.76 -2.66 20.62
C ASP A 679 1.12 -4.16 20.61
N THR A 680 0.21 -5.02 21.05
CA THR A 680 0.31 -6.49 20.96
C THR A 680 -0.16 -7.07 19.63
N ALA A 681 -0.75 -6.26 18.74
CA ALA A 681 -1.22 -6.73 17.44
C ALA A 681 -0.08 -6.76 16.42
N GLU A 682 0.04 -7.85 15.67
CA GLU A 682 0.95 -7.95 14.53
C GLU A 682 0.29 -7.32 13.29
N ILE A 683 0.87 -6.26 12.73
CA ILE A 683 0.22 -5.44 11.68
C ILE A 683 0.97 -5.54 10.36
N MET A 684 0.42 -6.28 9.39
CA MET A 684 1.02 -6.52 8.07
C MET A 684 0.87 -5.32 7.12
N HIS A 685 1.32 -4.14 7.55
CA HIS A 685 1.16 -2.87 6.83
C HIS A 685 1.94 -2.79 5.51
N ASP A 686 2.91 -3.69 5.28
CA ASP A 686 3.72 -3.76 4.06
C ASP A 686 3.18 -4.80 3.05
N LYS A 687 2.03 -5.43 3.32
CA LYS A 687 1.43 -6.48 2.49
C LYS A 687 0.20 -6.00 1.76
N SER A 688 -0.24 -6.83 0.81
CA SER A 688 -1.47 -6.68 0.04
C SER A 688 -2.01 -8.04 -0.38
N LEU A 689 -3.15 -8.08 -1.08
CA LEU A 689 -3.71 -9.32 -1.62
C LEU A 689 -2.71 -10.12 -2.48
N ALA A 690 -1.76 -9.45 -3.16
CA ALA A 690 -0.74 -10.12 -3.96
C ALA A 690 0.19 -11.02 -3.11
N ASP A 691 0.43 -10.65 -1.85
CA ASP A 691 1.33 -11.35 -0.93
C ASP A 691 0.62 -12.49 -0.19
N PHE A 692 -0.72 -12.46 -0.16
CA PHE A 692 -1.54 -13.37 0.64
C PHE A 692 -1.25 -14.87 0.40
N PRO A 693 -1.07 -15.36 -0.85
CA PRO A 693 -0.77 -16.77 -1.07
C PRO A 693 0.56 -17.22 -0.45
N ALA A 694 1.59 -16.38 -0.49
CA ALA A 694 2.89 -16.68 0.11
C ALA A 694 2.83 -16.58 1.64
N PHE A 695 2.18 -15.54 2.15
CA PHE A 695 1.92 -15.34 3.58
C PHE A 695 1.21 -16.54 4.23
N MET A 696 0.14 -17.04 3.60
CA MET A 696 -0.59 -18.22 4.09
C MET A 696 0.21 -19.52 3.95
N ALA A 697 1.11 -19.62 2.96
CA ALA A 697 1.98 -20.79 2.83
C ALA A 697 3.00 -20.87 3.97
N GLU A 698 3.60 -19.74 4.34
CA GLU A 698 4.54 -19.64 5.46
C GLU A 698 3.86 -19.94 6.80
N ARG A 699 2.57 -19.58 6.94
CA ARG A 699 1.79 -19.69 8.18
C ARG A 699 0.74 -20.80 8.13
N ALA A 700 0.97 -21.83 7.32
CA ALA A 700 0.06 -22.97 7.20
C ALA A 700 -0.13 -23.66 8.58
N GLY A 701 -1.37 -23.70 9.08
CA GLY A 701 -1.69 -24.24 10.40
C GLY A 701 -1.28 -23.35 11.59
N TYR A 702 -0.94 -22.08 11.36
CA TYR A 702 -0.60 -21.14 12.43
C TYR A 702 -1.82 -20.53 13.11
N TYR A 703 -2.92 -20.28 12.38
CA TYR A 703 -4.09 -19.60 12.93
C TYR A 703 -5.16 -20.59 13.36
N ASP A 704 -5.81 -20.30 14.49
CA ASP A 704 -6.96 -21.05 15.00
C ASP A 704 -8.27 -20.47 14.43
N VAL A 705 -8.30 -19.14 14.20
CA VAL A 705 -9.42 -18.40 13.62
C VAL A 705 -8.94 -17.48 12.50
N ILE A 706 -9.66 -17.44 11.39
CA ILE A 706 -9.48 -16.45 10.32
C ILE A 706 -10.77 -15.63 10.24
N TRP A 707 -10.69 -14.36 10.63
CA TRP A 707 -11.79 -13.41 10.60
C TRP A 707 -11.67 -12.53 9.36
N ILE A 708 -12.65 -12.61 8.46
CA ILE A 708 -12.65 -11.90 7.19
C ILE A 708 -13.73 -10.83 7.25
N ALA A 709 -13.32 -9.57 7.19
CA ALA A 709 -14.24 -8.45 7.12
C ALA A 709 -14.66 -8.18 5.67
N ARG A 710 -15.96 -7.94 5.49
CA ARG A 710 -16.68 -7.65 4.24
C ARG A 710 -16.78 -8.83 3.28
N THR A 711 -17.97 -8.97 2.69
CA THR A 711 -18.34 -10.09 1.81
C THR A 711 -17.42 -10.21 0.60
N HIS A 712 -17.05 -9.10 -0.05
CA HIS A 712 -16.20 -9.11 -1.25
C HIS A 712 -14.76 -9.60 -1.01
N ASN A 713 -14.26 -9.57 0.23
CA ASN A 713 -12.92 -10.07 0.54
C ASN A 713 -12.90 -11.60 0.53
N MET A 714 -14.00 -12.26 0.93
CA MET A 714 -14.11 -13.72 0.86
C MET A 714 -13.87 -14.23 -0.57
N GLU A 715 -14.54 -13.61 -1.54
CA GLU A 715 -14.44 -14.02 -2.95
C GLU A 715 -13.00 -13.93 -3.48
N LYS A 716 -12.29 -12.84 -3.13
CA LYS A 716 -10.89 -12.63 -3.53
C LYS A 716 -9.94 -13.63 -2.89
N LEU A 717 -10.21 -14.04 -1.65
CA LEU A 717 -9.29 -14.84 -0.83
C LEU A 717 -9.55 -16.36 -0.93
N ALA A 718 -10.77 -16.76 -1.29
CA ALA A 718 -11.20 -18.16 -1.33
C ALA A 718 -10.21 -19.09 -2.06
N PRO A 719 -9.65 -18.75 -3.25
CA PRO A 719 -8.72 -19.62 -3.96
C PRO A 719 -7.42 -19.92 -3.19
N ALA A 720 -6.97 -18.98 -2.35
CA ALA A 720 -5.74 -19.12 -1.57
C ALA A 720 -5.98 -19.73 -0.17
N LEU A 721 -7.21 -19.60 0.37
CA LEU A 721 -7.60 -20.09 1.68
C LEU A 721 -7.84 -21.61 1.71
N GLU A 722 -8.57 -22.16 0.74
CA GLU A 722 -9.01 -23.58 0.73
C GLU A 722 -7.88 -24.60 0.99
N PRO A 723 -6.70 -24.52 0.33
CA PRO A 723 -5.64 -25.50 0.56
C PRO A 723 -4.80 -25.24 1.83
N LYS A 724 -4.88 -24.04 2.43
CA LYS A 724 -3.88 -23.55 3.41
C LYS A 724 -4.46 -23.17 4.78
N ALA A 725 -5.78 -23.14 4.92
CA ALA A 725 -6.44 -22.80 6.19
C ALA A 725 -6.12 -23.79 7.33
N GLY A 726 -5.62 -25.01 7.03
CA GLY A 726 -5.03 -25.89 8.04
C GLY A 726 -5.96 -26.32 9.18
N GLY A 727 -7.29 -26.23 8.98
CA GLY A 727 -8.29 -26.49 10.02
C GLY A 727 -8.75 -25.26 10.81
N ALA A 728 -8.22 -24.06 10.51
CA ALA A 728 -8.66 -22.81 11.09
C ALA A 728 -10.16 -22.57 10.84
N ARG A 729 -10.86 -22.02 11.83
CA ARG A 729 -12.26 -21.64 11.68
C ARG A 729 -12.36 -20.30 10.96
N ILE A 730 -13.13 -20.25 9.88
CA ILE A 730 -13.35 -19.02 9.12
C ILE A 730 -14.63 -18.34 9.60
N VAL A 731 -14.50 -17.08 10.03
CA VAL A 731 -15.60 -16.19 10.39
C VAL A 731 -15.72 -15.13 9.31
N LEU A 732 -16.88 -15.00 8.69
CA LEU A 732 -17.17 -13.91 7.75
C LEU A 732 -18.00 -12.83 8.45
N ASP A 733 -17.45 -11.64 8.56
CA ASP A 733 -18.14 -10.47 9.09
C ASP A 733 -18.63 -9.60 7.93
N THR A 734 -19.94 -9.52 7.77
CA THR A 734 -20.52 -8.85 6.60
C THR A 734 -20.27 -7.36 6.62
N GLU A 735 -20.14 -6.75 7.82
CA GLU A 735 -20.16 -5.30 8.09
C GLU A 735 -21.44 -4.60 7.64
N ALA A 736 -21.83 -4.79 6.37
CA ALA A 736 -23.11 -4.43 5.79
C ALA A 736 -23.42 -5.36 4.61
N ILE A 737 -24.70 -5.66 4.38
CA ILE A 737 -25.14 -6.38 3.17
C ILE A 737 -25.30 -5.37 2.02
N ALA A 738 -24.45 -5.48 0.99
CA ALA A 738 -24.41 -4.51 -0.10
C ALA A 738 -25.71 -4.49 -0.93
N ALA A 739 -26.37 -5.65 -1.09
CA ALA A 739 -27.65 -5.77 -1.78
C ALA A 739 -28.76 -4.89 -1.18
N LEU A 740 -28.77 -4.68 0.15
CA LEU A 740 -29.73 -3.78 0.81
C LEU A 740 -29.54 -2.34 0.35
N ARG A 741 -28.30 -1.87 0.27
CA ARG A 741 -27.98 -0.50 -0.18
C ARG A 741 -28.41 -0.27 -1.62
N SER A 742 -28.15 -1.23 -2.49
CA SER A 742 -28.51 -1.16 -3.90
C SER A 742 -30.03 -1.14 -4.12
N ALA A 743 -30.78 -1.88 -3.30
CA ALA A 743 -32.24 -1.87 -3.32
C ALA A 743 -32.82 -0.50 -2.91
N GLU A 744 -32.32 0.09 -1.83
CA GLU A 744 -32.74 1.41 -1.36
C GLU A 744 -32.45 2.50 -2.41
N ARG A 745 -31.27 2.45 -3.03
CA ARG A 745 -30.91 3.37 -4.12
C ARG A 745 -31.86 3.24 -5.31
N ALA A 746 -32.15 2.01 -5.74
CA ALA A 746 -33.06 1.76 -6.86
C ALA A 746 -34.48 2.25 -6.56
N ALA A 747 -34.95 2.10 -5.31
CA ALA A 747 -36.26 2.61 -4.88
C ALA A 747 -36.33 4.15 -4.96
N ILE A 748 -35.25 4.86 -4.62
CA ILE A 748 -35.16 6.32 -4.72
C ILE A 748 -35.11 6.78 -6.19
N GLU A 749 -34.35 6.07 -7.02
CA GLU A 749 -34.20 6.37 -8.44
C GLU A 749 -35.41 5.94 -9.28
N GLY A 750 -36.35 5.15 -8.69
CA GLY A 750 -37.52 4.60 -9.39
C GLY A 750 -37.18 3.47 -10.37
N SER A 751 -36.04 2.80 -10.17
CA SER A 751 -35.52 1.75 -11.05
C SER A 751 -35.89 0.34 -10.55
N PRO A 752 -36.15 -0.64 -11.45
CA PRO A 752 -36.39 -2.02 -11.04
C PRO A 752 -35.13 -2.67 -10.44
N PHE A 753 -35.28 -3.42 -9.35
CA PHE A 753 -34.16 -4.11 -8.68
C PHE A 753 -34.53 -5.55 -8.29
N ALA A 754 -33.74 -6.52 -8.73
CA ALA A 754 -33.91 -7.93 -8.39
C ALA A 754 -33.18 -8.27 -7.08
N PHE A 755 -33.83 -7.95 -5.95
CA PHE A 755 -33.21 -8.09 -4.62
C PHE A 755 -32.70 -9.51 -4.32
N ASP A 756 -33.53 -10.52 -4.57
CA ASP A 756 -33.15 -11.92 -4.29
C ASP A 756 -31.97 -12.41 -5.14
N GLU A 757 -31.83 -11.90 -6.37
CA GLU A 757 -30.72 -12.24 -7.26
C GLU A 757 -29.43 -11.57 -6.81
N ALA A 758 -29.49 -10.27 -6.49
CA ALA A 758 -28.35 -9.53 -5.95
C ALA A 758 -27.84 -10.12 -4.64
N LEU A 759 -28.76 -10.53 -3.75
CA LEU A 759 -28.44 -11.15 -2.47
C LEU A 759 -27.79 -12.54 -2.66
N ARG A 760 -28.27 -13.36 -3.61
CA ARG A 760 -27.62 -14.64 -3.93
C ARG A 760 -26.23 -14.44 -4.53
N ALA A 761 -26.06 -13.45 -5.41
CA ALA A 761 -24.78 -13.13 -6.02
C ALA A 761 -23.74 -12.73 -4.96
N GLU A 762 -24.12 -11.90 -3.99
CA GLU A 762 -23.23 -11.45 -2.90
C GLU A 762 -22.71 -12.61 -2.03
N PHE A 763 -23.52 -13.65 -1.82
CA PHE A 763 -23.18 -14.78 -0.96
C PHE A 763 -22.82 -16.08 -1.71
N VAL A 764 -22.68 -16.04 -3.03
CA VAL A 764 -22.42 -17.25 -3.86
C VAL A 764 -21.11 -17.95 -3.49
N SER A 765 -20.10 -17.17 -3.08
CA SER A 765 -18.75 -17.64 -2.74
C SER A 765 -18.56 -17.96 -1.24
N VAL A 766 -19.62 -17.81 -0.43
CA VAL A 766 -19.63 -17.96 1.03
C VAL A 766 -19.79 -19.40 1.58
N PRO A 767 -20.14 -20.47 0.82
CA PRO A 767 -20.28 -21.84 1.35
C PRO A 767 -19.05 -22.44 2.05
N LEU A 768 -17.87 -21.81 1.95
CA LEU A 768 -16.67 -22.19 2.69
C LEU A 768 -16.69 -21.77 4.17
N THR A 769 -17.59 -20.86 4.55
CA THR A 769 -17.65 -20.33 5.91
C THR A 769 -18.81 -20.92 6.69
N ARG A 770 -18.52 -21.29 7.94
CA ARG A 770 -19.49 -21.90 8.85
C ARG A 770 -20.09 -20.89 9.81
N SER A 771 -19.42 -19.77 10.09
CA SER A 771 -19.85 -18.76 11.06
C SER A 771 -19.91 -17.38 10.42
N LEU A 772 -21.05 -16.70 10.50
CA LEU A 772 -21.23 -15.34 10.01
C LEU A 772 -21.45 -14.36 11.17
N VAL A 773 -21.00 -13.13 10.98
CA VAL A 773 -21.27 -12.00 11.87
C VAL A 773 -22.04 -10.94 11.07
N ALA A 774 -23.21 -10.56 11.57
CA ALA A 774 -24.01 -9.45 11.07
C ALA A 774 -23.93 -8.26 12.03
N VAL A 775 -24.14 -7.05 11.52
CA VAL A 775 -24.11 -5.82 12.36
C VAL A 775 -25.44 -5.57 13.09
N SER A 776 -26.54 -6.19 12.63
CA SER A 776 -27.88 -6.04 13.20
C SER A 776 -28.67 -7.35 13.18
N GLU A 777 -29.70 -7.46 14.01
CA GLU A 777 -30.60 -8.63 14.02
C GLU A 777 -31.40 -8.74 12.71
N SER A 778 -31.77 -7.62 12.09
CA SER A 778 -32.45 -7.61 10.78
C SER A 778 -31.58 -8.22 9.68
N GLU A 779 -30.29 -7.92 9.65
CA GLU A 779 -29.36 -8.56 8.71
C GLU A 779 -29.16 -10.04 9.05
N ALA A 780 -29.07 -10.38 10.34
CA ALA A 780 -28.95 -11.78 10.75
C ALA A 780 -30.16 -12.62 10.31
N GLU A 781 -31.38 -12.09 10.37
CA GLU A 781 -32.57 -12.77 9.84
C GLU A 781 -32.49 -13.02 8.32
N ILE A 782 -31.98 -12.06 7.56
CA ILE A 782 -31.77 -12.23 6.11
C ILE A 782 -30.80 -13.37 5.85
N LEU A 783 -29.67 -13.41 6.56
CA LEU A 783 -28.67 -14.48 6.45
C LEU A 783 -29.27 -15.85 6.83
N ARG A 784 -30.06 -15.92 7.90
CA ARG A 784 -30.75 -17.16 8.28
C ARG A 784 -31.75 -17.64 7.22
N ARG A 785 -32.46 -16.72 6.55
CA ARG A 785 -33.36 -17.06 5.42
C ARG A 785 -32.62 -17.57 4.20
N LEU A 786 -31.36 -17.15 3.99
CA LEU A 786 -30.48 -17.69 2.94
C LEU A 786 -29.93 -19.08 3.27
N GLY A 787 -30.18 -19.60 4.48
CA GLY A 787 -29.75 -20.94 4.91
C GLY A 787 -28.48 -20.95 5.75
N PHE A 788 -28.03 -19.80 6.28
CA PHE A 788 -26.93 -19.75 7.23
C PHE A 788 -27.45 -19.93 8.67
N ASP A 789 -27.16 -21.07 9.29
CA ASP A 789 -27.66 -21.38 10.64
C ASP A 789 -26.86 -20.73 11.78
N ASP A 790 -25.56 -20.50 11.58
CA ASP A 790 -24.63 -20.01 12.59
C ASP A 790 -24.28 -18.53 12.36
N VAL A 791 -25.22 -17.65 12.73
CA VAL A 791 -25.11 -16.19 12.59
C VAL A 791 -25.06 -15.54 13.98
N ALA A 792 -24.04 -14.73 14.23
CA ALA A 792 -23.92 -13.88 15.41
C ALA A 792 -24.18 -12.40 15.06
N VAL A 793 -24.61 -11.62 16.05
CA VAL A 793 -24.81 -10.18 15.90
C VAL A 793 -23.76 -9.43 16.71
N ILE A 794 -22.97 -8.61 16.04
CA ILE A 794 -22.00 -7.70 16.66
C ILE A 794 -22.18 -6.32 16.03
N GLY A 795 -22.85 -5.43 16.75
CA GLY A 795 -23.10 -4.04 16.34
C GLY A 795 -21.87 -3.15 16.50
N HIS A 796 -22.06 -1.97 17.09
CA HIS A 796 -20.98 -1.01 17.38
C HIS A 796 -20.65 -0.96 18.87
N LEU A 797 -19.37 -0.71 19.18
CA LEU A 797 -18.95 -0.32 20.51
C LEU A 797 -19.11 1.19 20.68
N CYS A 798 -19.94 1.62 21.61
CA CYS A 798 -20.16 3.02 21.92
C CYS A 798 -20.56 3.17 23.40
N GLU A 799 -19.69 3.77 24.21
CA GLU A 799 -19.99 4.00 25.61
C GLU A 799 -20.61 5.39 25.82
N PRO A 800 -21.67 5.52 26.64
CA PRO A 800 -22.21 6.82 27.02
C PRO A 800 -21.15 7.70 27.68
N ARG A 801 -20.86 8.85 27.07
CA ARG A 801 -19.93 9.88 27.56
C ARG A 801 -20.57 11.26 27.34
N PRO A 802 -21.68 11.56 28.05
CA PRO A 802 -22.46 12.76 27.82
C PRO A 802 -21.62 14.01 28.08
N THR A 803 -21.72 14.96 27.16
CA THR A 803 -21.02 16.25 27.22
C THR A 803 -21.69 17.21 28.22
N GLY A 804 -20.91 18.18 28.75
CA GLY A 804 -21.26 18.91 29.96
C GLY A 804 -22.25 20.07 29.77
N ARG A 805 -22.30 20.71 28.59
CA ARG A 805 -23.13 21.90 28.36
C ARG A 805 -24.62 21.63 28.44
N ALA A 806 -25.36 22.55 29.04
CA ALA A 806 -26.82 22.53 29.08
C ALA A 806 -27.44 22.95 27.73
N TRP A 807 -28.74 22.71 27.57
CA TRP A 807 -29.48 23.01 26.34
C TRP A 807 -29.35 24.48 25.87
N GLY A 808 -29.45 25.42 26.82
CA GLY A 808 -29.36 26.87 26.53
C GLY A 808 -27.97 27.36 26.11
N GLU A 809 -26.91 26.57 26.33
CA GLU A 809 -25.53 26.89 25.96
C GLU A 809 -25.12 26.31 24.60
N ARG A 810 -26.01 25.55 23.98
CA ARG A 810 -25.84 24.87 22.70
C ARG A 810 -26.60 25.62 21.62
N ALA A 811 -26.13 25.59 20.38
CA ALA A 811 -26.86 26.19 19.26
C ALA A 811 -26.54 25.46 17.94
N GLY A 812 -27.41 25.62 16.94
CA GLY A 812 -27.16 25.10 15.60
C GLY A 812 -27.26 23.58 15.46
N MET A 813 -26.91 23.13 14.26
CA MET A 813 -27.00 21.77 13.77
C MET A 813 -25.61 21.23 13.43
N LEU A 814 -25.38 19.95 13.70
CA LEU A 814 -24.16 19.25 13.36
C LEU A 814 -24.46 18.10 12.40
N PHE A 815 -23.70 18.03 11.31
CA PHE A 815 -23.57 16.84 10.46
C PHE A 815 -22.13 16.33 10.53
N LEU A 816 -21.97 15.02 10.73
CA LEU A 816 -20.65 14.39 10.73
C LEU A 816 -20.64 13.16 9.83
N GLY A 817 -19.83 13.16 8.77
CA GLY A 817 -19.76 12.07 7.81
C GLY A 817 -18.66 12.23 6.76
N ALA A 818 -18.06 11.12 6.34
CA ALA A 818 -17.04 11.11 5.29
C ALA A 818 -17.67 11.11 3.88
N MET A 819 -17.06 11.85 2.95
CA MET A 819 -17.46 11.98 1.55
C MET A 819 -16.29 11.61 0.65
N HIS A 820 -16.17 10.32 0.31
CA HIS A 820 -15.00 9.82 -0.42
C HIS A 820 -15.06 10.05 -1.93
N LYS A 821 -16.26 10.12 -2.52
CA LYS A 821 -16.48 10.17 -3.97
C LYS A 821 -17.76 10.95 -4.33
N PRO A 822 -17.91 11.43 -5.58
CA PRO A 822 -19.05 12.25 -5.99
C PRO A 822 -20.43 11.59 -5.86
N ASP A 823 -20.51 10.27 -5.85
CA ASP A 823 -21.76 9.49 -5.67
C ASP A 823 -21.94 8.98 -4.22
N ALA A 824 -21.24 9.57 -3.25
CA ALA A 824 -21.34 9.14 -1.85
C ALA A 824 -22.73 9.44 -1.24
N PRO A 825 -23.32 8.51 -0.46
CA PRO A 825 -24.64 8.71 0.17
C PRO A 825 -24.72 9.96 1.05
N ASN A 826 -23.64 10.27 1.77
CA ASN A 826 -23.57 11.46 2.62
C ASN A 826 -23.66 12.77 1.81
N LEU A 827 -23.09 12.81 0.60
CA LEU A 827 -23.12 13.97 -0.26
C LEU A 827 -24.54 14.20 -0.83
N ASP A 828 -25.19 13.14 -1.31
CA ASP A 828 -26.60 13.20 -1.76
C ASP A 828 -27.56 13.62 -0.63
N SER A 829 -27.35 13.05 0.56
CA SER A 829 -28.20 13.32 1.72
C SER A 829 -28.04 14.76 2.24
N LEU A 830 -26.80 15.26 2.28
CA LEU A 830 -26.51 16.67 2.57
C LEU A 830 -27.09 17.58 1.50
N ALA A 831 -27.03 17.16 0.23
CA ALA A 831 -27.57 17.95 -0.86
C ALA A 831 -29.08 18.16 -0.70
N TRP A 832 -29.82 17.06 -0.52
CA TRP A 832 -31.25 17.11 -0.24
C TRP A 832 -31.58 17.95 1.00
N PHE A 833 -30.81 17.78 2.09
CA PHE A 833 -31.03 18.55 3.32
C PHE A 833 -30.90 20.05 3.08
N VAL A 834 -29.80 20.48 2.43
CA VAL A 834 -29.54 21.90 2.15
C VAL A 834 -30.56 22.47 1.16
N ASP A 835 -30.97 21.70 0.16
CA ASP A 835 -31.85 22.19 -0.91
C ASP A 835 -33.32 22.22 -0.50
N GLN A 836 -33.77 21.32 0.38
CA GLN A 836 -35.21 21.14 0.69
C GLN A 836 -35.58 21.33 2.16
N VAL A 837 -34.67 21.07 3.10
CA VAL A 837 -34.98 21.12 4.55
C VAL A 837 -34.47 22.41 5.17
N LEU A 838 -33.21 22.78 4.92
CA LEU A 838 -32.57 23.94 5.53
C LEU A 838 -33.35 25.27 5.30
N PRO A 839 -33.89 25.57 4.09
CA PRO A 839 -34.67 26.80 3.89
C PRO A 839 -35.91 26.88 4.78
N LEU A 840 -36.52 25.73 5.09
CA LEU A 840 -37.70 25.65 5.97
C LEU A 840 -37.33 25.85 7.44
N VAL A 841 -36.16 25.36 7.86
CA VAL A 841 -35.62 25.60 9.21
C VAL A 841 -35.24 27.07 9.37
N GLU A 842 -34.69 27.70 8.33
CA GLU A 842 -34.31 29.12 8.33
C GLU A 842 -35.47 30.07 8.52
N GLU A 843 -36.62 29.76 7.89
CA GLU A 843 -37.87 30.51 8.04
C GLU A 843 -38.30 30.58 9.53
N GLU A 844 -38.05 29.52 10.30
CA GLU A 844 -38.51 29.38 11.68
C GLU A 844 -37.49 29.81 12.75
N LEU A 845 -36.20 29.56 12.54
CA LEU A 845 -35.17 29.71 13.59
C LEU A 845 -34.25 30.93 13.42
N GLY A 846 -34.31 31.63 12.29
CA GLY A 846 -33.57 32.89 12.13
C GLY A 846 -32.07 32.69 12.32
N TRP A 847 -31.43 33.23 13.36
CA TRP A 847 -29.97 33.16 13.57
C TRP A 847 -29.47 31.80 14.07
N GLU A 848 -30.34 30.95 14.63
CA GLU A 848 -29.96 29.65 15.22
C GLU A 848 -29.71 28.54 14.17
N THR A 849 -29.96 28.80 12.88
CA THR A 849 -29.85 27.85 11.76
C THR A 849 -28.44 27.55 11.26
N GLN A 850 -27.42 27.77 12.09
CA GLN A 850 -26.04 27.44 11.72
C GLN A 850 -25.88 25.92 11.57
N LEU A 851 -25.39 25.47 10.41
CA LEU A 851 -25.06 24.07 10.13
C LEU A 851 -23.54 23.91 10.06
N THR A 852 -22.98 23.08 10.94
CA THR A 852 -21.58 22.66 10.85
C THR A 852 -21.49 21.29 10.17
N ILE A 853 -20.67 21.19 9.12
CA ILE A 853 -20.37 19.95 8.40
C ILE A 853 -18.93 19.56 8.69
N ALA A 854 -18.72 18.39 9.31
CA ALA A 854 -17.41 17.86 9.64
C ALA A 854 -17.20 16.46 9.06
N GLY A 855 -15.97 16.14 8.65
CA GLY A 855 -15.61 14.83 8.09
C GLY A 855 -14.57 14.91 6.97
N PHE A 856 -14.06 13.74 6.58
CA PHE A 856 -13.15 13.60 5.45
C PHE A 856 -13.83 13.92 4.12
N VAL A 857 -13.10 14.57 3.22
CA VAL A 857 -13.56 14.93 1.87
C VAL A 857 -12.50 14.47 0.88
N GLY A 858 -12.89 13.64 -0.10
CA GLY A 858 -11.98 13.18 -1.14
C GLY A 858 -11.71 14.27 -2.18
N ASP A 859 -10.53 14.22 -2.81
CA ASP A 859 -10.04 15.26 -3.75
C ASP A 859 -10.97 15.51 -4.96
N GLN A 860 -11.80 14.54 -5.32
CA GLN A 860 -12.76 14.64 -6.42
C GLN A 860 -14.13 15.19 -6.00
N VAL A 861 -14.35 15.45 -4.71
CA VAL A 861 -15.64 15.91 -4.17
C VAL A 861 -15.65 17.43 -4.11
N ALA A 862 -16.52 18.04 -4.91
CA ALA A 862 -16.74 19.48 -4.89
C ALA A 862 -17.73 19.87 -3.77
N LEU A 863 -17.30 20.74 -2.86
CA LEU A 863 -18.12 21.29 -1.78
C LEU A 863 -18.51 22.75 -2.00
N ASP A 864 -18.20 23.33 -3.17
CA ASP A 864 -18.46 24.74 -3.50
C ASP A 864 -19.91 25.13 -3.23
N ARG A 865 -20.85 24.23 -3.57
CA ARG A 865 -22.29 24.38 -3.30
C ARG A 865 -22.64 24.65 -1.83
N PHE A 866 -21.82 24.20 -0.89
CA PHE A 866 -22.03 24.39 0.54
C PHE A 866 -21.18 25.55 1.09
N ALA A 867 -19.99 25.77 0.54
CA ALA A 867 -19.05 26.78 0.98
C ALA A 867 -19.58 28.21 0.78
N GLU A 868 -20.41 28.43 -0.24
CA GLU A 868 -21.00 29.74 -0.55
C GLU A 868 -22.22 30.09 0.32
N HIS A 869 -22.73 29.14 1.11
CA HIS A 869 -23.94 29.33 1.90
C HIS A 869 -23.65 30.03 3.23
N ALA A 870 -24.28 31.18 3.49
CA ALA A 870 -23.97 32.07 4.65
C ALA A 870 -24.18 31.46 6.05
N ARG A 871 -24.84 30.30 6.14
CA ARG A 871 -25.16 29.60 7.39
C ARG A 871 -24.51 28.22 7.51
N ILE A 872 -23.65 27.84 6.57
CA ILE A 872 -22.95 26.56 6.58
C ILE A 872 -21.49 26.80 6.92
N THR A 873 -20.97 26.05 7.89
CA THR A 873 -19.55 26.02 8.24
C THR A 873 -18.95 24.67 7.87
N LEU A 874 -17.98 24.66 6.96
CA LEU A 874 -17.22 23.46 6.60
C LEU A 874 -16.00 23.34 7.53
N ALA A 875 -16.06 22.42 8.48
CA ALA A 875 -14.97 22.18 9.44
C ALA A 875 -13.89 21.22 8.89
N GLY A 876 -14.22 20.40 7.89
CA GLY A 876 -13.32 19.39 7.35
C GLY A 876 -13.05 18.24 8.34
N PRO A 877 -11.95 17.48 8.17
CA PRO A 877 -11.60 16.40 9.08
C PRO A 877 -11.19 16.94 10.45
N VAL A 878 -11.75 16.38 11.52
CA VAL A 878 -11.52 16.79 12.91
C VAL A 878 -10.92 15.63 13.69
N THR A 879 -9.86 15.90 14.45
CA THR A 879 -9.15 14.89 15.25
C THR A 879 -9.92 14.45 16.49
N ASP A 880 -10.64 15.38 17.13
CA ASP A 880 -11.52 15.12 18.28
C ASP A 880 -12.88 15.83 18.09
N PRO A 881 -13.97 15.09 17.80
CA PRO A 881 -15.29 15.68 17.59
C PRO A 881 -16.03 16.03 18.89
N VAL A 882 -15.51 15.69 20.08
CA VAL A 882 -16.20 15.90 21.37
C VAL A 882 -16.65 17.35 21.54
N ARG A 883 -15.82 18.31 21.14
CA ARG A 883 -16.20 19.73 21.21
C ARG A 883 -17.41 20.06 20.33
N LEU A 884 -17.51 19.46 19.15
CA LEU A 884 -18.66 19.67 18.26
C LEU A 884 -19.92 19.07 18.88
N TYR A 885 -19.82 17.89 19.50
CA TYR A 885 -20.93 17.29 20.23
C TYR A 885 -21.35 18.10 21.45
N ASP A 886 -20.42 18.77 22.14
CA ASP A 886 -20.72 19.62 23.30
C ASP A 886 -21.37 20.96 22.91
N THR A 887 -21.02 21.55 21.76
CA THR A 887 -21.50 22.90 21.39
C THR A 887 -22.79 22.95 20.59
N HIS A 888 -23.15 21.88 19.87
CA HIS A 888 -24.32 21.88 19.00
C HIS A 888 -25.59 21.44 19.73
N ARG A 889 -26.76 21.90 19.23
CA ARG A 889 -28.05 21.58 19.85
C ARG A 889 -28.71 20.36 19.23
N VAL A 890 -28.54 20.14 17.93
CA VAL A 890 -29.12 19.00 17.21
C VAL A 890 -28.09 18.35 16.30
N PHE A 891 -28.00 17.02 16.34
CA PHE A 891 -27.33 16.25 15.30
C PHE A 891 -28.33 15.93 14.18
N ILE A 892 -27.96 16.16 12.92
CA ILE A 892 -28.80 15.80 11.78
C ILE A 892 -28.22 14.57 11.07
N ALA A 893 -29.09 13.61 10.78
CA ALA A 893 -28.76 12.40 10.04
C ALA A 893 -29.73 12.24 8.84
N PRO A 894 -29.59 13.04 7.78
CA PRO A 894 -30.53 13.12 6.66
C PRO A 894 -30.39 11.96 5.65
N THR A 895 -29.79 10.84 6.04
CA THR A 895 -29.37 9.77 5.12
C THR A 895 -30.53 9.20 4.31
N ARG A 896 -30.47 9.33 2.99
CA ARG A 896 -31.53 8.89 2.07
C ARG A 896 -31.43 7.42 1.70
N PHE A 897 -30.21 6.90 1.56
CA PHE A 897 -29.93 5.48 1.33
C PHE A 897 -28.67 5.07 2.10
N ALA A 898 -28.72 3.91 2.75
CA ALA A 898 -27.59 3.34 3.48
C ALA A 898 -27.81 1.83 3.70
N ALA A 899 -26.75 1.13 4.07
CA ALA A 899 -26.83 -0.23 4.62
C ALA A 899 -25.95 -0.30 5.88
N GLY A 900 -26.23 -1.25 6.76
CA GLY A 900 -25.63 -1.36 8.07
C GLY A 900 -26.28 -0.43 9.11
N VAL A 901 -25.63 -0.30 10.27
CA VAL A 901 -26.08 0.55 11.39
C VAL A 901 -25.40 1.92 11.33
N PRO A 902 -26.08 3.05 11.56
CA PRO A 902 -25.46 4.37 11.44
C PRO A 902 -24.60 4.73 12.66
N TYR A 903 -23.30 4.39 12.63
CA TYR A 903 -22.35 4.65 13.73
C TYR A 903 -22.39 6.08 14.27
N LYS A 904 -22.52 7.09 13.40
CA LYS A 904 -22.51 8.50 13.80
C LYS A 904 -23.76 8.93 14.58
N VAL A 905 -24.86 8.21 14.43
CA VAL A 905 -26.04 8.40 15.29
C VAL A 905 -25.78 7.88 16.70
N HIS A 906 -25.17 6.69 16.83
CA HIS A 906 -24.73 6.18 18.14
C HIS A 906 -23.69 7.10 18.78
N GLU A 907 -22.69 7.57 18.02
CA GLU A 907 -21.63 8.47 18.53
C GLU A 907 -22.21 9.79 19.06
N ALA A 908 -23.12 10.42 18.31
CA ALA A 908 -23.80 11.65 18.76
C ALA A 908 -24.66 11.41 20.00
N ALA A 909 -25.45 10.33 20.00
CA ALA A 909 -26.29 9.94 21.14
C ALA A 909 -25.48 9.63 22.40
N ALA A 910 -24.35 8.93 22.27
CA ALA A 910 -23.43 8.61 23.35
C ALA A 910 -22.84 9.86 24.00
N HIS A 911 -22.60 10.92 23.21
CA HIS A 911 -22.17 12.22 23.72
C HIS A 911 -23.33 13.10 24.23
N GLY A 912 -24.55 12.57 24.24
CA GLY A 912 -25.74 13.22 24.77
C GLY A 912 -26.28 14.32 23.85
N LEU A 913 -26.02 14.25 22.55
CA LEU A 913 -26.57 15.17 21.55
C LEU A 913 -27.81 14.54 20.88
N PRO A 914 -29.02 15.13 21.06
CA PRO A 914 -30.23 14.64 20.41
C PRO A 914 -30.15 14.65 18.88
N VAL A 915 -30.76 13.62 18.28
CA VAL A 915 -30.65 13.33 16.85
C VAL A 915 -32.00 13.53 16.15
N VAL A 916 -31.97 14.18 14.99
CA VAL A 916 -33.04 14.10 13.98
C VAL A 916 -32.55 13.27 12.81
N ALA A 917 -33.22 12.14 12.54
CA ALA A 917 -32.81 11.17 11.54
C ALA A 917 -33.92 10.88 10.53
N THR A 918 -33.57 10.26 9.39
CA THR A 918 -34.59 9.73 8.48
C THR A 918 -35.27 8.48 9.06
N GLU A 919 -36.50 8.20 8.64
CA GLU A 919 -37.20 6.95 8.99
C GLU A 919 -36.38 5.69 8.65
N LEU A 920 -35.57 5.76 7.58
CA LEU A 920 -34.63 4.70 7.21
C LEU A 920 -33.67 4.38 8.35
N LEU A 921 -32.98 5.41 8.89
CA LEU A 921 -32.03 5.22 9.97
C LEU A 921 -32.71 4.80 11.28
N ARG A 922 -33.91 5.34 11.57
CA ARG A 922 -34.70 4.88 12.72
C ARG A 922 -35.00 3.38 12.63
N ALA A 923 -35.45 2.91 11.47
CA ALA A 923 -35.76 1.50 11.24
C ALA A 923 -34.50 0.62 11.36
N GLN A 924 -33.36 1.05 10.84
CA GLN A 924 -32.07 0.35 10.98
C GLN A 924 -31.59 0.24 12.43
N LEU A 925 -31.87 1.26 13.24
CA LEU A 925 -31.52 1.30 14.68
C LEU A 925 -32.52 0.53 15.55
N GLY A 926 -33.77 0.38 15.10
CA GLY A 926 -34.86 -0.13 15.94
C GLY A 926 -35.26 0.84 17.06
N TRP A 927 -34.98 2.13 16.91
CA TRP A 927 -35.29 3.18 17.89
C TRP A 927 -36.70 3.76 17.70
N SER A 928 -37.23 4.42 18.73
CA SER A 928 -38.57 5.00 18.74
C SER A 928 -38.54 6.52 18.55
N ASP A 929 -39.43 7.02 17.69
CA ASP A 929 -39.63 8.46 17.49
C ASP A 929 -40.17 9.10 18.79
N GLY A 930 -39.56 10.21 19.20
CA GLY A 930 -39.92 10.94 20.42
C GLY A 930 -39.31 10.38 21.71
N VAL A 931 -38.57 9.27 21.65
CA VAL A 931 -37.92 8.64 22.82
C VAL A 931 -36.40 8.66 22.70
N GLU A 932 -35.80 7.99 21.71
CA GLU A 932 -34.34 7.98 21.53
C GLU A 932 -33.88 8.95 20.42
N LEU A 933 -34.74 9.25 19.45
CA LEU A 933 -34.50 10.21 18.39
C LEU A 933 -35.80 10.86 17.93
N LEU A 934 -35.72 11.87 17.06
CA LEU A 934 -36.86 12.28 16.25
C LEU A 934 -36.66 11.87 14.78
N SER A 935 -37.72 11.46 14.11
CA SER A 935 -37.63 11.01 12.70
C SER A 935 -38.70 11.59 11.78
N ALA A 936 -38.34 11.64 10.49
CA ALA A 936 -39.25 11.95 9.39
C ALA A 936 -38.82 11.20 8.12
N ALA A 937 -39.74 10.98 7.19
CA ALA A 937 -39.41 10.35 5.90
C ALA A 937 -38.56 11.31 5.04
N SER A 938 -37.65 10.77 4.22
CA SER A 938 -36.87 11.57 3.26
C SER A 938 -37.73 12.21 2.17
N SER A 939 -38.98 11.74 2.00
CA SER A 939 -40.00 12.36 1.14
C SER A 939 -40.76 13.52 1.81
N ASP A 940 -40.57 13.75 3.11
CA ASP A 940 -41.27 14.78 3.90
C ASP A 940 -40.27 15.80 4.50
N ALA A 941 -39.77 16.68 3.63
CA ALA A 941 -38.80 17.71 4.01
C ALA A 941 -39.34 18.70 5.08
N ARG A 942 -40.64 19.06 5.01
CA ARG A 942 -41.30 19.89 6.02
C ARG A 942 -41.33 19.18 7.36
N GLY A 943 -41.75 17.92 7.36
CA GLY A 943 -41.76 17.10 8.55
C GLY A 943 -40.38 17.06 9.20
N PHE A 944 -39.32 16.81 8.43
CA PHE A 944 -37.94 16.80 8.94
C PHE A 944 -37.55 18.14 9.58
N ALA A 945 -37.85 19.27 8.91
CA ALA A 945 -37.59 20.60 9.44
C ALA A 945 -38.33 20.86 10.77
N ASP A 946 -39.59 20.47 10.87
CA ASP A 946 -40.41 20.66 12.08
C ASP A 946 -39.81 19.92 13.30
N ARG A 947 -39.21 18.74 13.11
CA ARG A 947 -38.51 18.00 14.20
C ARG A 947 -37.30 18.79 14.70
N ILE A 948 -36.51 19.37 13.80
CA ILE A 948 -35.35 20.20 14.16
C ILE A 948 -35.78 21.42 14.94
N VAL A 949 -36.80 22.14 14.45
CA VAL A 949 -37.36 23.34 15.10
C VAL A 949 -37.87 22.99 16.49
N ARG A 950 -38.53 21.85 16.65
CA ARG A 950 -39.06 21.40 17.94
C ARG A 950 -37.95 21.17 18.97
N LEU A 951 -36.84 20.51 18.61
CA LEU A 951 -35.69 20.34 19.53
C LEU A 951 -34.97 21.66 19.86
N HIS A 952 -35.07 22.67 18.99
CA HIS A 952 -34.56 24.02 19.26
C HIS A 952 -35.48 24.86 20.16
N ARG A 953 -36.76 24.50 20.32
CA ARG A 953 -37.74 25.28 21.09
C ARG A 953 -38.24 24.58 22.37
N ASP A 954 -38.12 23.26 22.48
CA ASP A 954 -38.63 22.46 23.61
C ASP A 954 -37.48 21.77 24.35
N GLU A 955 -36.97 22.42 25.40
CA GLU A 955 -35.91 21.87 26.27
C GLU A 955 -36.34 20.57 26.95
N ALA A 956 -37.60 20.43 27.35
CA ALA A 956 -38.08 19.22 28.01
C ALA A 956 -38.08 18.02 27.06
N LEU A 957 -38.47 18.22 25.80
CA LEU A 957 -38.32 17.20 24.77
C LEU A 957 -36.85 16.87 24.51
N TRP A 958 -36.00 17.89 24.42
CA TRP A 958 -34.57 17.69 24.20
C TRP A 958 -33.93 16.82 25.29
N GLN A 959 -34.22 17.08 26.56
CA GLN A 959 -33.71 16.28 27.69
C GLN A 959 -34.26 14.85 27.67
N ARG A 960 -35.56 14.66 27.40
CA ARG A 960 -36.14 13.31 27.29
C ARG A 960 -35.48 12.49 26.18
N VAL A 961 -35.28 13.09 25.00
CA VAL A 961 -34.63 12.43 23.86
C VAL A 961 -33.18 12.08 24.19
N ARG A 962 -32.45 13.02 24.83
CA ARG A 962 -31.07 12.78 25.29
C ARG A 962 -30.99 11.60 26.25
N GLU A 963 -31.83 11.58 27.28
CA GLU A 963 -31.83 10.51 28.31
C GLU A 963 -32.22 9.16 27.72
N GLY A 964 -33.25 9.12 26.87
CA GLY A 964 -33.67 7.91 26.16
C GLY A 964 -32.55 7.34 25.29
N ALA A 965 -31.89 8.19 24.51
CA ALA A 965 -30.78 7.79 23.65
C ALA A 965 -29.58 7.26 24.45
N LEU A 966 -29.19 7.93 25.55
CA LEU A 966 -28.08 7.51 26.41
C LEU A 966 -28.33 6.14 27.04
N LEU A 967 -29.52 5.91 27.59
CA LEU A 967 -29.92 4.62 28.18
C LEU A 967 -29.93 3.51 27.13
N ARG A 968 -30.41 3.81 25.91
CA ARG A 968 -30.44 2.83 24.82
C ARG A 968 -29.04 2.45 24.35
N VAL A 969 -28.16 3.44 24.15
CA VAL A 969 -26.75 3.21 23.81
C VAL A 969 -26.02 2.41 24.88
N GLU A 970 -26.24 2.70 26.17
CA GLU A 970 -25.66 1.92 27.26
C GLU A 970 -26.04 0.43 27.19
N ALA A 971 -27.32 0.16 26.94
CA ALA A 971 -27.87 -1.19 26.88
C ALA A 971 -27.42 -1.97 25.63
N GLU A 972 -27.27 -1.32 24.49
CA GLU A 972 -27.00 -1.97 23.20
C GLU A 972 -25.53 -1.97 22.78
N ASN A 973 -24.75 -0.95 23.19
CA ASN A 973 -23.42 -0.67 22.65
C ASN A 973 -22.31 -0.63 23.71
N GLY A 974 -22.62 -0.94 24.97
CA GLY A 974 -21.64 -0.95 26.06
C GLY A 974 -20.51 -1.98 25.88
N ALA A 975 -19.32 -1.65 26.38
CA ALA A 975 -18.10 -2.45 26.22
C ALA A 975 -18.22 -3.90 26.70
N GLU A 976 -18.92 -4.12 27.81
CA GLU A 976 -19.06 -5.44 28.40
C GLU A 976 -19.94 -6.37 27.54
N GLN A 977 -21.04 -5.83 26.99
CA GLN A 977 -21.92 -6.56 26.09
C GLN A 977 -21.25 -6.85 24.75
N TYR A 978 -20.50 -5.88 24.23
CA TYR A 978 -19.70 -6.03 23.03
C TYR A 978 -18.64 -7.14 23.19
N ALA A 979 -17.88 -7.11 24.29
CA ALA A 979 -16.88 -8.14 24.59
C ALA A 979 -17.51 -9.53 24.77
N ARG A 980 -18.70 -9.63 25.39
CA ARG A 980 -19.45 -10.89 25.49
C ARG A 980 -19.84 -11.44 24.11
N ALA A 981 -20.32 -10.58 23.20
CA ALA A 981 -20.71 -10.98 21.85
C ALA A 981 -19.50 -11.47 21.04
N VAL A 982 -18.38 -10.75 21.08
CA VAL A 982 -17.12 -11.15 20.44
C VAL A 982 -16.62 -12.49 21.02
N ARG A 983 -16.56 -12.61 22.34
CA ARG A 983 -16.14 -13.86 23.01
C ARG A 983 -17.03 -15.04 22.65
N ALA A 984 -18.33 -14.84 22.51
CA ALA A 984 -19.26 -15.88 22.08
C ALA A 984 -18.92 -16.39 20.67
N VAL A 985 -18.53 -15.50 19.74
CA VAL A 985 -18.07 -15.91 18.41
C VAL A 985 -16.74 -16.64 18.47
N LEU A 986 -15.80 -16.21 19.33
CA LEU A 986 -14.50 -16.87 19.48
C LEU A 986 -14.62 -18.28 20.09
N ASN A 987 -15.51 -18.48 21.06
CA ASN A 987 -15.65 -19.72 21.83
C ASN A 987 -16.60 -20.78 21.23
N ARG A 988 -17.26 -20.53 20.09
CA ARG A 988 -18.10 -21.54 19.42
C ARG A 988 -17.22 -22.74 18.99
N GLY A 989 -17.43 -23.88 19.64
CA GLY A 989 -16.49 -25.01 19.70
C GLY A 989 -16.14 -25.66 18.36
N ALA A 990 -14.90 -26.17 18.26
CA ALA A 990 -14.41 -27.02 17.19
C ALA A 990 -15.19 -28.35 17.18
N THR A 991 -16.25 -28.44 16.39
CA THR A 991 -16.94 -29.72 16.17
C THR A 991 -16.25 -30.42 14.98
N PRO A 992 -15.73 -31.65 15.13
CA PRO A 992 -15.05 -32.33 14.03
C PRO A 992 -16.01 -32.59 12.86
N ALA A 993 -15.49 -32.41 11.65
CA ALA A 993 -16.21 -32.49 10.39
C ALA A 993 -17.01 -33.80 10.27
N ARG A 994 -18.35 -33.73 10.32
CA ARG A 994 -19.22 -34.76 9.75
C ARG A 994 -19.42 -34.44 8.27
N VAL A 995 -18.79 -35.25 7.43
CA VAL A 995 -19.06 -35.31 5.99
C VAL A 995 -20.55 -35.62 5.81
N ILE A 996 -21.31 -34.66 5.25
CA ILE A 996 -22.67 -34.91 4.78
C ILE A 996 -22.55 -35.36 3.31
N PRO A 997 -22.89 -36.61 2.97
CA PRO A 997 -22.87 -37.03 1.57
C PRO A 997 -24.01 -36.34 0.83
N PHE A 998 -23.67 -35.57 -0.20
CA PHE A 998 -24.63 -35.05 -1.18
C PHE A 998 -25.36 -36.23 -1.85
N GLN A 999 -26.60 -36.49 -1.44
CA GLN A 999 -27.53 -37.26 -2.26
C GLN A 999 -28.03 -36.35 -3.39
N LYS A 1000 -27.61 -36.65 -4.62
CA LYS A 1000 -28.30 -36.20 -5.83
C LYS A 1000 -29.77 -36.59 -5.73
N ARG A 1001 -30.69 -35.62 -5.68
CA ARG A 1001 -32.08 -35.84 -6.07
C ARG A 1001 -32.25 -35.41 -7.52
N ALA A 1002 -32.87 -36.31 -8.26
CA ALA A 1002 -33.20 -36.23 -9.68
C ALA A 1002 -34.20 -35.11 -9.99
#